data_AF-A0A8D2N5W3-F1
#
_entry.id   AF-A0A8D2N5W3-F1
#
_cell.length_a   1.000
_cell.length_b   1.000
_cell.length_c   1.000
_cell.angle_alpha   90.00
_cell.angle_beta   90.00
_cell.angle_gamma   90.00
#
_symmetry.space_group_name_H-M   'P 1'
#
loop_
_entity.id
_entity.type
_entity.pdbx_description
1 polymer ?
#
loop_
_entity_poly.entity_id
_entity_poly.type
_entity_poly.pdbx_seq_one_letter_code
_entity_poly.pdbx_strand_id
1 'polypeptide(L)'
;MLSASVFCCRLLGATHRLFLGHVPWLWAAGTYQIGICVLSYRAMDALMATAFGFTSILKFAAGYCLLYPAWQPEEPSLPTPFLVVFSILFAVLALFISLQSPVDGLYLLVFVAYCIALACSPRGFFAGGPQGVAVAIFVSSASVALIHLYNVRARAKIPRGKGAVKALLARSSLLKLREGPDLHAPYLGYSKYADAEVLAYACSVLASFALTASGDPQAPLATVVIPWVVVAGGILKLLGGSVAFARGKTLESSAFILYSVMWIIWGLTRYSGLCGTARSFHTAVGIISFMLFNSFIVFCSLFLNMAWFFYSLTFMLIAVSFLLDAIHALPTGYDIAATLIFGLVSFYCFLAALASSTFEGCCLPMGRPMVQLSGVGAGTTKCLHLPARKASSVKRIADILRNGGTCGIPTDTVYVLVAACSRPDAVEKAHRSKRQAQDRPMSLWISSLKQLEPAKHLFTPLLWDFMEAAWPSPISLVIPRGEWVDFLGMKDSAKYVGTPQSVAIRIPDCSVTTHLIDLVGPIVVTSANPTGEADTTHHNQVYAKLGDKVDAVLCAGPSPENIASTVVDCTKIDSGSIGFFRVGIIPKSQVLQILEQVQKKHLVVPSSGPCPRKGWEELQSRGHAVPNGVGRAAVVEPDPDPDPEQHTRF
;
A
#
# COMPACT_ATOMS: atom_id res chain seq x y z
N MET A 1 2.05 20.42 18.44
CA MET A 1 2.28 21.78 18.98
C MET A 1 1.02 22.37 19.56
N LEU A 2 -0.04 22.58 18.76
CA LEU A 2 -1.28 23.27 19.18
C LEU A 2 -1.92 22.69 20.47
N SER A 3 -2.07 21.37 20.57
CA SER A 3 -2.56 20.74 21.81
C SER A 3 -1.60 20.86 22.99
N ALA A 4 -0.28 20.89 22.77
CA ALA A 4 0.69 21.03 23.86
C ALA A 4 0.68 22.48 24.39
N SER A 5 0.47 23.46 23.52
CA SER A 5 0.28 24.87 23.90
C SER A 5 -0.90 25.07 24.85
N VAL A 6 -2.02 24.39 24.61
CA VAL A 6 -3.20 24.40 25.51
C VAL A 6 -2.82 24.02 26.94
N PHE A 7 -2.03 22.95 27.12
CA PHE A 7 -1.58 22.52 28.46
C PHE A 7 -0.51 23.44 29.05
N CYS A 8 0.32 24.07 28.21
CA CYS A 8 1.32 25.04 28.65
C CYS A 8 0.70 26.33 29.21
N CYS A 9 -0.50 26.73 28.78
CA CYS A 9 -1.18 27.94 29.27
C CYS A 9 -1.33 27.99 30.79
N ARG A 10 -1.53 26.83 31.44
CA ARG A 10 -1.67 26.75 32.90
C ARG A 10 -0.34 26.94 33.63
N LEU A 11 0.75 26.36 33.09
CA LEU A 11 2.09 26.49 33.68
C LEU A 11 2.68 27.88 33.45
N LEU A 12 2.43 28.47 32.28
CA LEU A 12 2.87 29.82 31.93
C LEU A 12 2.08 30.93 32.65
N GLY A 13 1.12 30.57 33.52
CA GLY A 13 0.30 31.52 34.26
C GLY A 13 -0.73 32.28 33.40
N ALA A 14 -0.92 31.90 32.14
CA ALA A 14 -1.89 32.53 31.25
C ALA A 14 -3.34 32.23 31.64
N THR A 15 -3.60 31.05 32.24
CA THR A 15 -4.90 30.68 32.82
C THR A 15 -4.74 29.88 34.12
N HIS A 16 -5.53 30.19 35.15
CA HIS A 16 -5.50 29.45 36.42
C HIS A 16 -6.11 28.04 36.33
N ARG A 17 -7.07 27.83 35.41
CA ARG A 17 -7.70 26.54 35.11
C ARG A 17 -7.93 26.37 33.60
N LEU A 18 -7.79 25.14 33.12
CA LEU A 18 -8.26 24.77 31.78
C LEU A 18 -9.79 24.81 31.79
N PHE A 19 -10.38 25.58 30.88
CA PHE A 19 -11.84 25.69 30.72
C PHE A 19 -12.34 24.93 29.48
N LEU A 20 -13.65 24.69 29.41
CA LEU A 20 -14.34 23.89 28.39
C LEU A 20 -14.00 24.28 26.93
N GLY A 21 -13.74 25.56 26.67
CA GLY A 21 -13.39 26.07 25.33
C GLY A 21 -12.06 25.55 24.77
N HIS A 22 -11.26 24.83 25.55
CA HIS A 22 -10.06 24.14 25.06
C HIS A 22 -10.35 22.76 24.45
N VAL A 23 -11.51 22.17 24.74
CA VAL A 23 -11.87 20.82 24.26
C VAL A 23 -11.87 20.73 22.73
N PRO A 24 -12.48 21.67 21.96
CA PRO A 24 -12.44 21.62 20.51
C PRO A 24 -11.02 21.60 19.94
N TRP A 25 -10.08 22.31 20.56
CA TRP A 25 -8.67 22.32 20.15
C TRP A 25 -7.95 20.99 20.38
N LEU A 26 -8.26 20.31 21.50
CA LEU A 26 -7.71 18.98 21.79
C LEU A 26 -8.28 17.92 20.84
N TRP A 27 -9.58 17.97 20.57
CA TRP A 27 -10.22 17.02 19.66
C TRP A 27 -9.85 17.27 18.20
N ALA A 28 -9.70 18.53 17.77
CA ALA A 28 -9.16 18.87 16.46
C ALA A 28 -7.71 18.37 16.30
N ALA A 29 -6.90 18.45 17.36
CA ALA A 29 -5.58 17.83 17.34
C ALA A 29 -5.68 16.29 17.24
N GLY A 30 -6.62 15.66 17.95
CA GLY A 30 -6.89 14.22 17.86
C GLY A 30 -7.28 13.77 16.44
N THR A 31 -8.21 14.46 15.79
CA THR A 31 -8.64 14.17 14.42
C THR A 31 -7.52 14.38 13.40
N TYR A 32 -6.71 15.43 13.57
CA TYR A 32 -5.52 15.64 12.76
C TYR A 32 -4.53 14.47 12.89
N GLN A 33 -4.30 13.96 14.10
CA GLN A 33 -3.43 12.80 14.31
C GLN A 33 -3.97 11.53 13.63
N ILE A 34 -5.29 11.33 13.58
CA ILE A 34 -5.89 10.24 12.80
C ILE A 34 -5.59 10.43 11.30
N GLY A 35 -5.73 11.65 10.77
CA GLY A 35 -5.38 11.94 9.38
C GLY A 35 -3.91 11.61 9.06
N ILE A 36 -2.99 12.01 9.92
CA ILE A 36 -1.56 11.67 9.77
C ILE A 36 -1.31 10.18 9.95
N CYS A 37 -2.02 9.48 10.84
CA CYS A 37 -1.97 8.03 10.97
C CYS A 37 -2.31 7.34 9.63
N VAL A 38 -3.40 7.76 8.97
CA VAL A 38 -3.81 7.22 7.65
C VAL A 38 -2.74 7.51 6.59
N LEU A 39 -2.21 8.75 6.55
CA LEU A 39 -1.16 9.11 5.60
C LEU A 39 0.14 8.33 5.86
N SER A 40 0.48 8.05 7.11
CA SER A 40 1.64 7.25 7.49
C SER A 40 1.47 5.80 7.04
N TYR A 41 0.27 5.24 7.15
CA TYR A 41 -0.03 3.94 6.52
C TYR A 41 0.14 3.98 5.00
N ARG A 42 -0.28 5.06 4.32
CA ARG A 42 -0.05 5.22 2.87
C ARG A 42 1.43 5.36 2.50
N ALA A 43 2.23 5.88 3.42
CA ALA A 43 3.68 6.03 3.27
C ALA A 43 4.46 4.75 3.63
N MET A 44 3.78 3.64 3.90
CA MET A 44 4.38 2.37 4.33
C MET A 44 5.12 2.44 5.68
N ASP A 45 4.77 3.39 6.54
CA ASP A 45 5.37 3.58 7.87
C ASP A 45 4.39 3.18 8.98
N ALA A 46 4.36 1.89 9.29
CA ALA A 46 3.46 1.33 10.31
C ALA A 46 3.82 1.78 11.74
N LEU A 47 5.11 2.05 12.02
CA LEU A 47 5.56 2.46 13.34
C LEU A 47 5.09 3.88 13.65
N MET A 48 5.29 4.81 12.72
CA MET A 48 4.80 6.18 12.88
C MET A 48 3.27 6.24 12.83
N ALA A 49 2.62 5.45 11.98
CA ALA A 49 1.16 5.34 11.98
C ALA A 49 0.63 4.93 13.37
N THR A 50 1.26 3.91 13.98
CA THR A 50 0.89 3.46 15.33
C THR A 50 1.13 4.55 16.38
N ALA A 51 2.25 5.27 16.30
CA ALA A 51 2.56 6.37 17.21
C ALA A 51 1.51 7.49 17.14
N PHE A 52 1.13 7.91 15.94
CA PHE A 52 0.10 8.93 15.75
C PHE A 52 -1.28 8.43 16.19
N GLY A 53 -1.60 7.16 15.94
CA GLY A 53 -2.77 6.47 16.48
C GLY A 53 -2.86 6.59 18.00
N PHE A 54 -1.82 6.22 18.74
CA PHE A 54 -1.78 6.37 20.20
C PHE A 54 -1.93 7.82 20.65
N THR A 55 -1.21 8.76 20.04
CA THR A 55 -1.32 10.16 20.45
C THR A 55 -2.75 10.69 20.26
N SER A 56 -3.49 10.21 19.25
CA SER A 56 -4.89 10.60 19.04
C SER A 56 -5.80 10.15 20.19
N ILE A 57 -5.69 8.90 20.67
CA ILE A 57 -6.43 8.38 21.84
C ILE A 57 -6.18 9.27 23.06
N LEU A 58 -4.91 9.62 23.32
CA LEU A 58 -4.55 10.49 24.45
C LEU A 58 -5.21 11.88 24.35
N LYS A 59 -5.36 12.43 23.13
CA LYS A 59 -6.00 13.73 22.93
C LYS A 59 -7.52 13.67 23.12
N PHE A 60 -8.17 12.61 22.65
CA PHE A 60 -9.59 12.40 22.91
C PHE A 60 -9.88 12.20 24.40
N ALA A 61 -9.11 11.33 25.06
CA ALA A 61 -9.20 11.10 26.50
C ALA A 61 -8.98 12.39 27.30
N ALA A 62 -7.96 13.18 26.97
CA ALA A 62 -7.69 14.43 27.66
C ALA A 62 -8.78 15.49 27.45
N GLY A 63 -9.33 15.61 26.23
CA GLY A 63 -10.47 16.49 25.99
C GLY A 63 -11.71 16.05 26.77
N TYR A 64 -11.93 14.74 26.89
CA TYR A 64 -13.01 14.21 27.70
C TYR A 64 -12.85 14.52 29.20
N CYS A 65 -11.64 14.36 29.75
CA CYS A 65 -11.36 14.75 31.14
C CYS A 65 -11.67 16.24 31.43
N LEU A 66 -11.60 17.12 30.41
CA LEU A 66 -11.96 18.53 30.55
C LEU A 66 -13.47 18.79 30.42
N LEU A 67 -14.20 17.94 29.70
CA LEU A 67 -15.68 18.01 29.59
C LEU A 67 -16.36 17.49 30.85
N TYR A 68 -15.80 16.45 31.47
CA TYR A 68 -16.44 15.72 32.56
C TYR A 68 -16.88 16.61 33.75
N PRO A 69 -16.09 17.60 34.22
CA PRO A 69 -16.52 18.52 35.28
C PRO A 69 -17.77 19.36 34.96
N ALA A 70 -18.18 19.45 33.69
CA ALA A 70 -19.41 20.15 33.29
C ALA A 70 -20.68 19.34 33.56
N TRP A 71 -20.56 18.01 33.72
CA TRP A 71 -21.68 17.10 33.97
C TRP A 71 -21.67 16.54 35.37
N GLN A 72 -20.49 16.43 36.00
CA GLN A 72 -20.36 15.96 37.37
C GLN A 72 -19.33 16.75 38.17
N PRO A 73 -19.58 16.97 39.47
CA PRO A 73 -18.67 17.71 40.34
C PRO A 73 -17.44 16.90 40.80
N GLU A 74 -17.41 15.58 40.57
CA GLU A 74 -16.26 14.73 40.94
C GLU A 74 -15.06 14.96 40.01
N GLU A 75 -13.84 14.71 40.50
CA GLU A 75 -12.64 14.79 39.65
C GLU A 75 -12.55 13.55 38.73
N PRO A 76 -12.39 13.73 37.40
CA PRO A 76 -12.25 12.61 36.49
C PRO A 76 -10.92 11.90 36.75
N SER A 77 -10.97 10.63 37.12
CA SER A 77 -9.77 9.80 37.26
C SER A 77 -9.51 8.99 35.99
N LEU A 78 -8.26 9.03 35.53
CA LEU A 78 -7.75 8.06 34.56
C LEU A 78 -7.32 6.81 35.34
N PRO A 79 -7.78 5.60 34.98
CA PRO A 79 -7.34 4.39 35.67
C PRO A 79 -5.81 4.27 35.60
N THR A 80 -5.14 4.14 36.75
CA THR A 80 -3.68 3.98 36.82
C THR A 80 -3.18 2.83 35.93
N PRO A 81 -3.84 1.64 35.90
CA PRO A 81 -3.43 0.55 35.02
C PRO A 81 -3.45 0.92 33.53
N PHE A 82 -4.41 1.73 33.08
CA PHE A 82 -4.47 2.20 31.70
C PHE A 82 -3.24 3.04 31.33
N LEU A 83 -2.89 4.03 32.15
CA LEU A 83 -1.74 4.90 31.90
C LEU A 83 -0.41 4.14 31.96
N VAL A 84 -0.29 3.16 32.85
CA VAL A 84 0.89 2.29 32.95
C VAL A 84 1.03 1.44 31.68
N VAL A 85 -0.02 0.74 31.25
CA VAL A 85 0.00 -0.07 30.03
C VAL A 85 0.28 0.78 28.80
N PHE A 86 -0.30 1.98 28.73
CA PHE A 86 -0.05 2.90 27.63
C PHE A 86 1.40 3.41 27.61
N SER A 87 2.01 3.62 28.78
CA SER A 87 3.44 3.95 28.90
C SER A 87 4.33 2.81 28.39
N ILE A 88 3.97 1.55 28.68
CA ILE A 88 4.68 0.36 28.19
C ILE A 88 4.58 0.27 26.67
N LEU A 89 3.38 0.46 26.09
CA LEU A 89 3.19 0.43 24.64
C LEU A 89 4.00 1.53 23.94
N PHE A 90 4.02 2.74 24.48
CA PHE A 90 4.89 3.81 23.97
C PHE A 90 6.38 3.48 24.12
N ALA A 91 6.81 2.87 25.23
CA ALA A 91 8.20 2.50 25.44
C ALA A 91 8.66 1.42 24.44
N VAL A 92 7.82 0.40 24.22
CA VAL A 92 8.07 -0.63 23.20
C VAL A 92 8.12 0.02 21.83
N LEU A 93 7.17 0.87 21.46
CA LEU A 93 7.19 1.53 20.16
C LEU A 93 8.41 2.46 19.98
N ALA A 94 8.81 3.17 21.05
CA ALA A 94 10.01 4.01 21.06
C ALA A 94 11.27 3.18 20.79
N LEU A 95 11.40 2.01 21.41
CA LEU A 95 12.51 1.09 21.18
C LEU A 95 12.64 0.74 19.69
N PHE A 96 11.54 0.33 19.05
CA PHE A 96 11.55 -0.08 17.64
C PHE A 96 11.77 1.11 16.69
N ILE A 97 11.20 2.28 16.97
CA ILE A 97 11.45 3.50 16.20
C ILE A 97 12.90 3.97 16.34
N SER A 98 13.49 3.87 17.53
CA SER A 98 14.91 4.18 17.77
C SER A 98 15.86 3.35 16.91
N LEU A 99 15.47 2.14 16.50
CA LEU A 99 16.25 1.32 15.57
C LEU A 99 16.33 1.94 14.17
N GLN A 100 15.29 2.68 13.75
CA GLN A 100 15.26 3.38 12.47
C GLN A 100 15.84 4.80 12.59
N SER A 101 15.43 5.53 13.63
CA SER A 101 15.75 6.94 13.86
C SER A 101 15.78 7.22 15.37
N PRO A 102 16.97 7.35 15.99
CA PRO A 102 17.08 7.55 17.44
C PRO A 102 16.41 8.84 17.93
N VAL A 103 16.40 9.90 17.10
CA VAL A 103 15.74 11.17 17.43
C VAL A 103 14.22 11.00 17.54
N ASP A 104 13.62 10.24 16.61
CA ASP A 104 12.17 10.02 16.61
C ASP A 104 11.75 9.09 17.78
N GLY A 105 12.61 8.14 18.16
CA GLY A 105 12.39 7.32 19.35
C GLY A 105 12.53 8.10 20.66
N LEU A 106 13.52 9.00 20.77
CA LEU A 106 13.67 9.89 21.92
C LEU A 106 12.46 10.81 22.10
N TYR A 107 11.92 11.33 20.99
CA TYR A 107 10.67 12.11 21.02
C TYR A 107 9.51 11.31 21.61
N LEU A 108 9.40 10.02 21.28
CA LEU A 108 8.33 9.17 21.79
C LEU A 108 8.48 8.85 23.30
N LEU A 109 9.71 8.79 23.83
CA LEU A 109 9.96 8.62 25.26
C LEU A 109 9.39 9.79 26.10
N VAL A 110 9.23 10.97 25.53
CA VAL A 110 8.57 12.09 26.22
C VAL A 110 7.09 11.77 26.51
N PHE A 111 6.43 11.01 25.63
CA PHE A 111 5.05 10.53 25.88
C PHE A 111 5.00 9.41 26.93
N VAL A 112 6.05 8.59 27.05
CA VAL A 112 6.19 7.62 28.15
C VAL A 112 6.25 8.36 29.49
N ALA A 113 7.13 9.35 29.60
CA ALA A 113 7.24 10.19 30.80
C ALA A 113 5.92 10.90 31.13
N TYR A 114 5.17 11.32 30.11
CA TYR A 114 3.87 11.97 30.29
C TYR A 114 2.82 11.02 30.88
N CYS A 115 2.74 9.79 30.37
CA CYS A 115 1.80 8.78 30.89
C CYS A 115 2.15 8.40 32.33
N ILE A 116 3.44 8.25 32.65
CA ILE A 116 3.91 7.97 34.02
C ILE A 116 3.57 9.14 34.96
N ALA A 117 3.84 10.38 34.54
CA ALA A 117 3.53 11.56 35.35
C ALA A 117 2.04 11.68 35.66
N LEU A 118 1.17 11.37 34.68
CA LEU A 118 -0.28 11.30 34.90
C LEU A 118 -0.65 10.17 35.87
N ALA A 119 -0.04 8.99 35.73
CA ALA A 119 -0.34 7.83 36.57
C ALA A 119 0.04 8.06 38.04
N CYS A 120 1.17 8.74 38.29
CA CYS A 120 1.66 9.01 39.63
C CYS A 120 0.88 10.09 40.39
N SER A 121 0.13 10.96 39.68
CA SER A 121 -0.65 12.07 40.26
C SER A 121 0.07 12.76 41.44
N PRO A 122 1.29 13.28 41.23
CA PRO A 122 2.15 13.75 42.32
C PRO A 122 1.49 14.91 43.09
N ARG A 123 1.56 14.88 44.43
CA ARG A 123 1.06 15.92 45.33
C ARG A 123 2.22 16.76 45.89
N GLY A 124 1.93 18.00 46.32
CA GLY A 124 2.94 18.88 46.94
C GLY A 124 3.85 19.60 45.92
N PHE A 125 5.16 19.67 46.20
CA PHE A 125 6.15 20.37 45.36
C PHE A 125 6.15 19.90 43.89
N PHE A 126 5.86 18.62 43.65
CA PHE A 126 5.83 18.00 42.33
C PHE A 126 4.46 18.05 41.63
N ALA A 127 3.48 18.78 42.17
CA ALA A 127 2.14 18.90 41.56
C ALA A 127 2.14 19.49 40.14
N GLY A 128 3.20 20.23 39.78
CA GLY A 128 3.44 20.71 38.41
C GLY A 128 4.04 19.66 37.46
N GLY A 129 4.34 18.43 37.92
CA GLY A 129 5.03 17.40 37.15
C GLY A 129 4.41 17.10 35.78
N PRO A 130 3.11 16.74 35.69
CA PRO A 130 2.43 16.50 34.41
C PRO A 130 2.45 17.73 33.48
N GLN A 131 2.44 18.93 34.04
CA GLN A 131 2.47 20.19 33.29
C GLN A 131 3.87 20.48 32.75
N GLY A 132 4.92 20.20 33.53
CA GLY A 132 6.31 20.27 33.08
C GLY A 132 6.59 19.30 31.94
N VAL A 133 6.06 18.08 32.00
CA VAL A 133 6.19 17.13 30.88
C VAL A 133 5.40 17.59 29.65
N ALA A 134 4.24 18.24 29.81
CA ALA A 134 3.53 18.83 28.69
C ALA A 134 4.33 19.94 27.96
N VAL A 135 5.09 20.75 28.71
CA VAL A 135 6.05 21.70 28.13
C VAL A 135 7.18 20.98 27.42
N ALA A 136 7.73 19.90 28.00
CA ALA A 136 8.75 19.09 27.35
C ALA A 136 8.24 18.50 26.02
N ILE A 137 6.97 18.07 25.94
CA ILE A 137 6.33 17.67 24.68
C ILE A 137 6.28 18.84 23.71
N PHE A 138 5.88 20.03 24.16
CA PHE A 138 5.81 21.22 23.30
C PHE A 138 7.18 21.55 22.69
N VAL A 139 8.22 21.65 23.52
CA VAL A 139 9.60 21.95 23.09
C VAL A 139 10.12 20.86 22.16
N SER A 140 9.95 19.58 22.52
CA SER A 140 10.42 18.46 21.70
C SER A 140 9.72 18.41 20.35
N SER A 141 8.39 18.62 20.30
CA SER A 141 7.64 18.74 19.05
C SER A 141 8.13 19.91 18.20
N ALA A 142 8.43 21.07 18.81
CA ALA A 142 8.96 22.24 18.12
C ALA A 142 10.32 21.94 17.48
N SER A 143 11.23 21.32 18.24
CA SER A 143 12.57 20.95 17.78
C SER A 143 12.51 19.95 16.63
N VAL A 144 11.69 18.90 16.72
CA VAL A 144 11.54 17.90 15.65
C VAL A 144 10.95 18.54 14.38
N ALA A 145 9.95 19.42 14.52
CA ALA A 145 9.36 20.15 13.41
C ALA A 145 10.37 21.08 12.73
N LEU A 146 11.18 21.81 13.50
CA LEU A 146 12.24 22.67 13.00
C LEU A 146 13.29 21.86 12.23
N ILE A 147 13.76 20.74 12.79
CA ILE A 147 14.70 19.83 12.12
C ILE A 147 14.08 19.32 10.80
N HIS A 148 12.78 19.01 10.78
CA HIS A 148 12.10 18.56 9.56
C HIS A 148 12.08 19.64 8.48
N LEU A 149 11.65 20.84 8.85
CA LEU A 149 11.54 21.95 7.91
C LEU A 149 12.91 22.35 7.37
N TYR A 150 13.92 22.37 8.23
CA TYR A 150 15.31 22.60 7.82
C TYR A 150 15.79 21.53 6.82
N ASN A 151 15.60 20.24 7.14
CA ASN A 151 16.05 19.14 6.27
C ASN A 151 15.34 19.06 4.91
N VAL A 152 14.16 19.67 4.78
CA VAL A 152 13.44 19.77 3.49
C VAL A 152 14.08 20.82 2.58
N ARG A 153 14.61 21.92 3.15
CA ARG A 153 15.05 23.10 2.38
C ARG A 153 16.56 23.27 2.31
N ALA A 154 17.31 22.80 3.30
CA ALA A 154 18.75 22.98 3.40
C ALA A 154 19.52 21.94 2.59
N ARG A 155 20.64 22.35 1.98
CA ARG A 155 21.57 21.44 1.28
C ARG A 155 22.35 20.56 2.25
N ALA A 156 22.72 21.08 3.42
CA ALA A 156 23.28 20.31 4.52
C ALA A 156 22.12 19.80 5.40
N LYS A 157 22.02 18.48 5.59
CA LYS A 157 20.96 17.87 6.41
C LYS A 157 21.45 17.72 7.85
N ILE A 158 20.62 18.11 8.82
CA ILE A 158 20.83 17.79 10.23
C ILE A 158 20.67 16.27 10.40
N PRO A 159 21.70 15.56 10.89
CA PRO A 159 21.67 14.11 11.02
C PRO A 159 20.65 13.71 12.09
N ARG A 160 19.64 12.93 11.67
CA ARG A 160 18.66 12.32 12.58
C ARG A 160 19.11 10.98 13.16
N GLY A 161 20.34 10.54 12.83
CA GLY A 161 20.82 9.20 13.14
C GLY A 161 20.14 8.09 12.33
N LYS A 162 19.43 8.42 11.24
CA LYS A 162 18.84 7.42 10.34
C LYS A 162 19.93 6.47 9.84
N GLY A 163 19.82 5.18 10.18
CA GLY A 163 20.78 4.15 9.81
C GLY A 163 22.03 4.03 10.71
N ALA A 164 22.21 4.87 11.74
CA ALA A 164 23.32 4.74 12.69
C ALA A 164 23.24 3.42 13.47
N VAL A 165 22.03 3.06 13.91
CA VAL A 165 21.75 1.79 14.60
C VAL A 165 21.78 0.62 13.61
N LYS A 166 21.40 0.84 12.34
CA LYS A 166 21.52 -0.15 11.26
C LYS A 166 22.98 -0.58 11.04
N ALA A 167 23.92 0.38 11.04
CA ALA A 167 25.35 0.09 10.92
C ALA A 167 25.91 -0.71 12.11
N LEU A 168 25.34 -0.50 13.30
CA LEU A 168 25.73 -1.21 14.52
C LEU A 168 25.15 -2.64 14.55
N LEU A 169 23.90 -2.81 14.12
CA LEU A 169 23.21 -4.10 14.03
C LEU A 169 23.67 -4.95 12.84
N ALA A 170 24.16 -4.35 11.75
CA ALA A 170 24.74 -5.07 10.62
C ALA A 170 25.96 -5.94 11.00
N ARG A 171 26.59 -5.68 12.16
CA ARG A 171 27.66 -6.51 12.72
C ARG A 171 27.15 -7.78 13.41
N SER A 172 25.85 -7.90 13.64
CA SER A 172 25.21 -9.07 14.24
C SER A 172 24.50 -9.92 13.18
N SER A 173 24.75 -11.23 13.19
CA SER A 173 24.09 -12.17 12.27
C SER A 173 22.65 -12.52 12.66
N LEU A 174 22.25 -12.22 13.91
CA LEU A 174 20.96 -12.58 14.50
C LEU A 174 19.82 -11.59 14.19
N LEU A 175 20.11 -10.30 13.99
CA LEU A 175 19.09 -9.24 13.84
C LEU A 175 19.34 -8.42 12.59
N LYS A 176 18.79 -8.87 11.46
CA LYS A 176 18.76 -8.08 10.22
C LYS A 176 17.52 -7.20 10.20
N LEU A 177 17.74 -5.89 10.29
CA LEU A 177 16.72 -4.87 10.07
C LEU A 177 16.23 -4.93 8.63
N ARG A 178 14.92 -4.84 8.44
CA ARG A 178 14.27 -4.80 7.13
C ARG A 178 14.71 -3.56 6.35
N GLU A 179 15.21 -3.74 5.13
CA GLU A 179 15.70 -2.63 4.32
C GLU A 179 14.58 -1.78 3.71
N GLY A 180 14.33 -0.59 4.26
CA GLY A 180 13.45 0.41 3.63
C GLY A 180 12.02 -0.08 3.39
N PRO A 181 11.19 0.62 2.59
CA PRO A 181 9.82 0.22 2.31
C PRO A 181 9.80 -1.03 1.42
N ASP A 182 10.08 -2.16 2.04
CA ASP A 182 9.87 -3.48 1.49
C ASP A 182 8.37 -3.77 1.60
N LEU A 183 7.67 -3.56 0.48
CA LEU A 183 6.29 -3.98 0.18
C LEU A 183 6.06 -5.52 0.26
N HIS A 184 6.81 -6.23 1.11
CA HIS A 184 6.87 -7.69 1.18
C HIS A 184 5.77 -8.30 2.05
N ALA A 185 4.70 -8.75 1.41
CA ALA A 185 4.05 -10.06 1.52
C ALA A 185 3.08 -10.21 0.31
N PRO A 186 2.46 -11.36 0.03
CA PRO A 186 1.68 -11.56 -1.18
C PRO A 186 0.39 -10.73 -1.14
N TYR A 187 0.22 -9.73 -2.02
CA TYR A 187 -0.94 -8.83 -1.99
C TYR A 187 -1.78 -8.93 -3.26
N LEU A 188 -3.11 -8.99 -3.15
CA LEU A 188 -4.02 -9.11 -4.30
C LEU A 188 -4.17 -7.82 -5.15
N GLY A 189 -3.27 -6.83 -4.98
CA GLY A 189 -3.20 -5.67 -5.86
C GLY A 189 -4.17 -4.52 -5.55
N TYR A 190 -4.77 -4.45 -4.35
CA TYR A 190 -5.79 -3.43 -4.05
C TYR A 190 -5.41 -2.33 -3.03
N SER A 191 -4.22 -2.33 -2.41
CA SER A 191 -3.95 -1.38 -1.32
C SER A 191 -2.58 -0.72 -1.31
N LYS A 192 -2.62 0.61 -1.14
CA LYS A 192 -1.51 1.55 -0.99
C LYS A 192 -1.04 1.67 0.48
N TYR A 193 -1.47 0.79 1.39
CA TYR A 193 -1.31 0.96 2.84
C TYR A 193 -0.40 -0.12 3.48
N ALA A 194 0.32 0.24 4.55
CA ALA A 194 1.13 -0.64 5.40
C ALA A 194 0.29 -1.60 6.28
N ASP A 195 0.94 -2.53 6.99
CA ASP A 195 0.25 -3.40 7.97
C ASP A 195 -0.32 -2.57 9.12
N ALA A 196 -1.64 -2.50 9.20
CA ALA A 196 -2.36 -1.79 10.26
C ALA A 196 -2.71 -2.67 11.48
N GLU A 197 -2.24 -3.91 11.49
CA GLU A 197 -2.50 -4.89 12.55
C GLU A 197 -1.85 -4.47 13.87
N VAL A 198 -0.67 -3.85 13.80
CA VAL A 198 0.07 -3.35 14.97
C VAL A 198 -0.81 -2.42 15.80
N LEU A 199 -1.42 -1.41 15.18
CA LEU A 199 -2.32 -0.49 15.87
C LEU A 199 -3.60 -1.18 16.34
N ALA A 200 -4.16 -2.10 15.56
CA ALA A 200 -5.36 -2.84 15.93
C ALA A 200 -5.15 -3.70 17.18
N TYR A 201 -4.04 -4.44 17.27
CA TYR A 201 -3.68 -5.23 18.45
C TYR A 201 -3.40 -4.33 19.65
N ALA A 202 -2.69 -3.21 19.46
CA ALA A 202 -2.43 -2.28 20.56
C ALA A 202 -3.71 -1.62 21.10
N CYS A 203 -4.68 -1.28 20.24
CA CYS A 203 -5.99 -0.80 20.67
C CYS A 203 -6.74 -1.87 21.48
N SER A 204 -6.62 -3.15 21.09
CA SER A 204 -7.15 -4.27 21.88
C SER A 204 -6.49 -4.38 23.25
N VAL A 205 -5.16 -4.24 23.35
CA VAL A 205 -4.44 -4.21 24.64
C VAL A 205 -4.99 -3.09 25.52
N LEU A 206 -5.08 -1.87 24.97
CA LEU A 206 -5.54 -0.70 25.72
C LEU A 206 -6.97 -0.85 26.21
N ALA A 207 -7.88 -1.28 25.35
CA ALA A 207 -9.27 -1.53 25.75
C ALA A 207 -9.34 -2.54 26.90
N SER A 208 -8.62 -3.65 26.79
CA SER A 208 -8.68 -4.74 27.79
C SER A 208 -8.19 -4.30 29.16
N PHE A 209 -7.02 -3.66 29.22
CA PHE A 209 -6.45 -3.20 30.49
C PHE A 209 -7.16 -1.97 31.06
N ALA A 210 -7.77 -1.12 30.22
CA ALA A 210 -8.64 -0.05 30.72
C ALA A 210 -9.82 -0.63 31.52
N LEU A 211 -10.34 -1.79 31.11
CA LEU A 211 -11.52 -2.42 31.73
C LEU A 211 -11.20 -3.20 33.01
N THR A 212 -9.99 -3.75 33.15
CA THR A 212 -9.57 -4.49 34.36
C THR A 212 -9.65 -3.68 35.65
N ALA A 213 -9.69 -2.35 35.58
CA ALA A 213 -9.57 -1.44 36.73
C ALA A 213 -10.91 -0.87 37.23
N SER A 214 -12.04 -1.09 36.54
CA SER A 214 -13.35 -0.61 37.00
C SER A 214 -13.87 -1.51 38.13
N GLY A 215 -13.43 -1.24 39.36
CA GLY A 215 -13.73 -2.07 40.55
C GLY A 215 -15.18 -2.06 41.04
N ASP A 216 -16.00 -1.10 40.59
CA ASP A 216 -17.44 -1.09 40.87
C ASP A 216 -18.28 -0.92 39.59
N PRO A 217 -18.93 -1.99 39.09
CA PRO A 217 -19.88 -1.92 37.98
C PRO A 217 -21.11 -1.04 38.25
N GLN A 218 -21.36 -0.68 39.52
CA GLN A 218 -22.51 0.12 39.97
C GLN A 218 -22.20 1.61 40.15
N ALA A 219 -20.96 2.05 39.89
CA ALA A 219 -20.58 3.46 39.87
C ALA A 219 -20.56 3.98 38.41
N PRO A 220 -21.73 4.32 37.81
CA PRO A 220 -21.85 4.70 36.39
C PRO A 220 -21.09 5.98 36.02
N LEU A 221 -20.56 6.67 37.02
CA LEU A 221 -20.18 8.07 36.92
C LEU A 221 -18.71 8.35 37.26
N ALA A 222 -18.01 7.51 38.03
CA ALA A 222 -16.59 7.73 38.37
C ALA A 222 -15.60 7.31 37.25
N THR A 223 -16.04 6.60 36.21
CA THR A 223 -15.16 5.88 35.25
C THR A 223 -15.33 6.30 33.78
N VAL A 224 -15.85 7.51 33.52
CA VAL A 224 -16.37 7.88 32.19
C VAL A 224 -15.31 8.19 31.12
N VAL A 225 -14.02 8.20 31.49
CA VAL A 225 -12.92 8.33 30.50
C VAL A 225 -12.76 7.05 29.66
N ILE A 226 -13.13 5.89 30.20
CA ILE A 226 -13.02 4.58 29.53
C ILE A 226 -13.82 4.51 28.21
N PRO A 227 -15.11 4.93 28.14
CA PRO A 227 -15.86 4.91 26.89
C PRO A 227 -15.13 5.61 25.75
N TRP A 228 -14.53 6.77 25.97
CA TRP A 228 -13.86 7.51 24.90
C TRP A 228 -12.51 6.90 24.51
N VAL A 229 -11.81 6.26 25.43
CA VAL A 229 -10.61 5.46 25.13
C VAL A 229 -10.96 4.23 24.29
N VAL A 230 -12.00 3.50 24.70
CA VAL A 230 -12.46 2.28 24.01
C VAL A 230 -13.09 2.62 22.65
N VAL A 231 -13.86 3.70 22.55
CA VAL A 231 -14.47 4.17 21.30
C VAL A 231 -13.40 4.70 20.34
N ALA A 232 -12.46 5.54 20.79
CA ALA A 232 -11.38 6.02 19.93
C ALA A 232 -10.47 4.87 19.47
N GLY A 233 -10.13 3.95 20.36
CA GLY A 233 -9.39 2.73 20.02
C GLY A 233 -10.17 1.81 19.07
N GLY A 234 -11.49 1.71 19.24
CA GLY A 234 -12.40 1.05 18.33
C GLY A 234 -12.35 1.69 16.94
N ILE A 235 -12.54 3.00 16.81
CA ILE A 235 -12.47 3.70 15.52
C ILE A 235 -11.13 3.46 14.82
N LEU A 236 -10.01 3.49 15.55
CA LEU A 236 -8.69 3.17 15.01
C LEU A 236 -8.56 1.70 14.58
N LYS A 237 -9.21 0.78 15.30
CA LYS A 237 -9.28 -0.64 14.95
C LYS A 237 -10.17 -0.89 13.72
N LEU A 238 -11.27 -0.16 13.58
CA LEU A 238 -12.10 -0.17 12.38
C LEU A 238 -11.30 0.31 11.17
N LEU A 239 -10.57 1.42 11.32
CA LEU A 239 -9.64 1.91 10.30
C LEU A 239 -8.59 0.84 9.94
N GLY A 240 -7.99 0.20 10.94
CA GLY A 240 -7.03 -0.88 10.73
C GLY A 240 -7.63 -2.08 10.00
N GLY A 241 -8.87 -2.45 10.34
CA GLY A 241 -9.65 -3.45 9.63
C GLY A 241 -9.91 -3.07 8.18
N SER A 242 -10.42 -1.86 7.91
CA SER A 242 -10.64 -1.37 6.53
C SER A 242 -9.36 -1.33 5.71
N VAL A 243 -8.23 -0.96 6.33
CA VAL A 243 -6.91 -1.01 5.69
C VAL A 243 -6.51 -2.46 5.38
N ALA A 244 -6.71 -3.39 6.31
CA ALA A 244 -6.44 -4.82 6.09
C ALA A 244 -7.34 -5.40 4.98
N PHE A 245 -8.62 -5.00 4.91
CA PHE A 245 -9.55 -5.39 3.85
C PHE A 245 -9.01 -4.99 2.47
N ALA A 246 -8.61 -3.72 2.34
CA ALA A 246 -8.06 -3.20 1.09
C ALA A 246 -6.81 -3.98 0.64
N ARG A 247 -6.05 -4.57 1.57
CA ARG A 247 -4.88 -5.42 1.26
C ARG A 247 -5.22 -6.83 0.79
N GLY A 248 -6.49 -7.24 0.85
CA GLY A 248 -6.94 -8.58 0.52
C GLY A 248 -6.91 -9.57 1.69
N LYS A 249 -6.70 -9.09 2.93
CA LYS A 249 -6.80 -9.90 4.15
C LYS A 249 -8.26 -9.97 4.59
N THR A 250 -9.06 -10.82 3.94
CA THR A 250 -10.53 -10.83 4.12
C THR A 250 -10.96 -11.27 5.52
N LEU A 251 -10.39 -12.36 6.05
CA LEU A 251 -10.78 -12.90 7.35
C LEU A 251 -10.28 -12.03 8.52
N GLU A 252 -8.99 -11.69 8.53
CA GLU A 252 -8.36 -10.87 9.57
C GLU A 252 -9.03 -9.49 9.66
N SER A 253 -9.29 -8.87 8.51
CA SER A 253 -10.05 -7.62 8.43
C SER A 253 -11.44 -7.74 9.04
N SER A 254 -12.18 -8.78 8.66
CA SER A 254 -13.56 -8.98 9.14
C SER A 254 -13.58 -9.13 10.66
N ALA A 255 -12.62 -9.88 11.23
CA ALA A 255 -12.46 -10.01 12.68
C ALA A 255 -12.14 -8.67 13.35
N PHE A 256 -11.21 -7.86 12.81
CA PHE A 256 -10.89 -6.56 13.38
C PHE A 256 -12.07 -5.58 13.37
N ILE A 257 -12.80 -5.50 12.25
CA ILE A 257 -14.00 -4.66 12.12
C ILE A 257 -15.06 -5.12 13.13
N LEU A 258 -15.33 -6.42 13.18
CA LEU A 258 -16.33 -6.98 14.09
C LEU A 258 -15.98 -6.71 15.56
N TYR A 259 -14.74 -6.98 15.96
CA TYR A 259 -14.29 -6.73 17.33
C TYR A 259 -14.28 -5.24 17.67
N SER A 260 -14.01 -4.37 16.69
CA SER A 260 -14.12 -2.93 16.85
C SER A 260 -15.56 -2.50 17.13
N VAL A 261 -16.52 -2.96 16.33
CA VAL A 261 -17.95 -2.65 16.50
C VAL A 261 -18.40 -3.08 17.90
N MET A 262 -18.00 -4.28 18.33
CA MET A 262 -18.28 -4.76 19.68
C MET A 262 -17.70 -3.84 20.76
N TRP A 263 -16.42 -3.47 20.65
CA TRP A 263 -15.78 -2.55 21.61
C TRP A 263 -16.50 -1.19 21.68
N ILE A 264 -16.90 -0.62 20.55
CA ILE A 264 -17.60 0.68 20.50
C ILE A 264 -18.98 0.57 21.13
N ILE A 265 -19.81 -0.37 20.65
CA ILE A 265 -21.19 -0.54 21.13
C ILE A 265 -21.17 -0.83 22.63
N TRP A 266 -20.31 -1.76 23.07
CA TRP A 266 -20.25 -2.18 24.47
C TRP A 266 -19.60 -1.14 25.38
N GLY A 267 -18.55 -0.47 24.91
CA GLY A 267 -17.92 0.64 25.62
C GLY A 267 -18.94 1.77 25.89
N LEU A 268 -19.81 2.04 24.93
CA LEU A 268 -20.92 2.97 25.10
C LEU A 268 -21.99 2.39 26.05
N THR A 269 -22.55 1.21 25.79
CA THR A 269 -23.68 0.69 26.58
C THR A 269 -23.33 0.44 28.05
N ARG A 270 -22.16 -0.12 28.35
CA ARG A 270 -21.76 -0.49 29.71
C ARG A 270 -21.23 0.68 30.53
N TYR A 271 -20.48 1.61 29.93
CA TYR A 271 -19.74 2.62 30.69
C TYR A 271 -20.20 4.06 30.48
N SER A 272 -20.91 4.36 29.39
CA SER A 272 -21.42 5.73 29.18
C SER A 272 -22.82 5.93 29.76
N GLY A 273 -23.53 4.86 30.14
CA GLY A 273 -24.91 4.91 30.62
C GLY A 273 -25.91 5.46 29.58
N LEU A 274 -25.45 5.87 28.40
CA LEU A 274 -26.21 6.58 27.36
C LEU A 274 -27.42 5.80 26.85
N CYS A 275 -27.43 4.47 27.04
CA CYS A 275 -28.50 3.63 26.51
C CYS A 275 -29.53 3.15 27.54
N GLY A 276 -29.35 3.34 28.87
CA GLY A 276 -30.32 2.89 29.90
C GLY A 276 -30.73 1.39 29.87
N THR A 277 -30.17 0.62 28.93
CA THR A 277 -30.59 -0.72 28.48
C THR A 277 -29.44 -1.73 28.59
N ALA A 278 -28.38 -1.37 29.32
CA ALA A 278 -27.15 -2.16 29.44
C ALA A 278 -27.42 -3.61 29.87
N ARG A 279 -28.49 -3.83 30.64
CA ARG A 279 -28.93 -5.16 31.09
C ARG A 279 -30.35 -5.43 30.62
N SER A 280 -30.48 -5.97 29.41
CA SER A 280 -31.77 -6.34 28.83
C SER A 280 -31.67 -7.69 28.12
N PHE A 281 -32.81 -8.39 28.01
CA PHE A 281 -32.91 -9.62 27.23
C PHE A 281 -32.48 -9.40 25.77
N HIS A 282 -32.84 -8.27 25.17
CA HIS A 282 -32.44 -7.91 23.81
C HIS A 282 -30.92 -7.77 23.67
N THR A 283 -30.26 -7.19 24.68
CA THR A 283 -28.79 -7.10 24.74
C THR A 283 -28.17 -8.49 24.78
N ALA A 284 -28.68 -9.41 25.60
CA ALA A 284 -28.20 -10.78 25.69
C ALA A 284 -28.34 -11.54 24.36
N VAL A 285 -29.47 -11.40 23.66
CA VAL A 285 -29.68 -12.01 22.32
C VAL A 285 -28.68 -11.49 21.30
N GLY A 286 -28.37 -10.18 21.33
CA GLY A 286 -27.34 -9.58 20.48
C GLY A 286 -25.95 -10.18 20.74
N ILE A 287 -25.58 -10.38 22.01
CA ILE A 287 -24.30 -10.99 22.39
C ILE A 287 -24.22 -12.44 21.94
N ILE A 288 -25.30 -13.22 22.11
CA ILE A 288 -25.36 -14.62 21.64
C ILE A 288 -25.16 -14.69 20.12
N SER A 289 -25.83 -13.80 19.37
CA SER A 289 -25.69 -13.72 17.91
C SER A 289 -24.25 -13.41 17.49
N PHE A 290 -23.61 -12.48 18.19
CA PHE A 290 -22.20 -12.18 17.99
C PHE A 290 -21.29 -13.37 18.33
N MET A 291 -21.55 -14.07 19.44
CA MET A 291 -20.77 -15.24 19.86
C MET A 291 -20.83 -16.35 18.81
N LEU A 292 -21.99 -16.60 18.19
CA LEU A 292 -22.11 -17.57 17.09
C LEU A 292 -21.21 -17.19 15.91
N PHE A 293 -21.19 -15.92 15.53
CA PHE A 293 -20.31 -15.45 14.46
C PHE A 293 -18.83 -15.49 14.87
N ASN A 294 -18.50 -15.19 16.11
CA ASN A 294 -17.13 -15.32 16.61
C ASN A 294 -16.69 -16.78 16.69
N SER A 295 -17.57 -17.73 16.98
CA SER A 295 -17.27 -19.18 16.91
C SER A 295 -16.86 -19.59 15.50
N PHE A 296 -17.49 -19.03 14.46
CA PHE A 296 -17.06 -19.24 13.08
C PHE A 296 -15.66 -18.65 12.83
N ILE A 297 -15.36 -17.46 13.34
CA ILE A 297 -14.00 -16.87 13.24
C ILE A 297 -12.97 -17.75 13.96
N VAL A 298 -13.27 -18.25 15.15
CA VAL A 298 -12.40 -19.16 15.92
C VAL A 298 -12.16 -20.46 15.17
N PHE A 299 -13.19 -21.01 14.52
CA PHE A 299 -13.04 -22.18 13.68
C PHE A 299 -12.15 -21.90 12.47
N CYS A 300 -12.37 -20.80 11.76
CA CYS A 300 -11.55 -20.47 10.60
C CYS A 300 -10.10 -20.10 10.98
N SER A 301 -9.86 -19.55 12.17
CA SER A 301 -8.52 -19.19 12.62
C SER A 301 -7.62 -20.41 12.91
N LEU A 302 -8.20 -21.60 13.12
CA LEU A 302 -7.45 -22.88 13.18
C LEU A 302 -6.61 -23.14 11.93
N PHE A 303 -7.04 -22.62 10.77
CA PHE A 303 -6.37 -22.78 9.47
C PHE A 303 -5.40 -21.65 9.16
N LEU A 304 -5.31 -20.61 10.00
CA LEU A 304 -4.42 -19.46 9.79
C LEU A 304 -3.10 -19.63 10.55
N ASN A 305 -3.11 -19.37 11.86
CA ASN A 305 -1.98 -19.56 12.75
C ASN A 305 -2.43 -19.64 14.22
N MET A 306 -1.56 -20.19 15.07
CA MET A 306 -1.83 -20.35 16.51
C MET A 306 -2.16 -19.02 17.20
N ALA A 307 -1.43 -17.95 16.88
CA ALA A 307 -1.65 -16.64 17.49
C ALA A 307 -3.07 -16.11 17.24
N TRP A 308 -3.57 -16.24 16.01
CA TRP A 308 -4.95 -15.86 15.64
C TRP A 308 -6.00 -16.74 16.30
N PHE A 309 -5.72 -18.04 16.43
CA PHE A 309 -6.58 -18.94 17.18
C PHE A 309 -6.75 -18.48 18.63
N PHE A 310 -5.64 -18.27 19.35
CA PHE A 310 -5.71 -17.79 20.73
C PHE A 310 -6.31 -16.38 20.83
N TYR A 311 -6.03 -15.49 19.88
CA TYR A 311 -6.59 -14.14 19.87
C TYR A 311 -8.13 -14.15 19.72
N SER A 312 -8.65 -14.93 18.78
CA SER A 312 -10.10 -15.06 18.56
C SER A 312 -10.81 -15.83 19.68
N LEU A 313 -10.16 -16.86 20.22
CA LEU A 313 -10.65 -17.65 21.35
C LEU A 313 -10.74 -16.82 22.63
N THR A 314 -9.70 -16.06 22.95
CA THR A 314 -9.71 -15.20 24.14
C THR A 314 -10.69 -14.03 24.01
N PHE A 315 -10.97 -13.56 22.80
CA PHE A 315 -12.08 -12.62 22.56
C PHE A 315 -13.45 -13.25 22.85
N MET A 316 -13.62 -14.57 22.63
CA MET A 316 -14.83 -15.28 23.01
C MET A 316 -15.06 -15.22 24.54
N LEU A 317 -14.00 -15.32 25.35
CA LEU A 317 -14.10 -15.18 26.81
C LEU A 317 -14.60 -13.78 27.23
N ILE A 318 -14.17 -12.74 26.53
CA ILE A 318 -14.71 -11.39 26.72
C ILE A 318 -16.20 -11.34 26.38
N ALA A 319 -16.61 -11.92 25.25
CA ALA A 319 -18.02 -11.96 24.87
C ALA A 319 -18.88 -12.74 25.89
N VAL A 320 -18.36 -13.83 26.46
CA VAL A 320 -19.00 -14.56 27.58
C VAL A 320 -19.13 -13.66 28.81
N SER A 321 -18.07 -12.91 29.16
CA SER A 321 -18.13 -11.96 30.27
C SER A 321 -19.25 -10.93 30.08
N PHE A 322 -19.41 -10.41 28.86
CA PHE A 322 -20.46 -9.47 28.52
C PHE A 322 -21.85 -10.10 28.58
N LEU A 323 -21.99 -11.36 28.14
CA LEU A 323 -23.25 -12.09 28.25
C LEU A 323 -23.66 -12.29 29.71
N LEU A 324 -22.71 -12.74 30.54
CA LEU A 324 -22.94 -12.98 31.97
C LEU A 324 -23.32 -11.69 32.71
N ASP A 325 -22.72 -10.55 32.34
CA ASP A 325 -23.09 -9.23 32.86
C ASP A 325 -24.52 -8.83 32.45
N ALA A 326 -24.90 -9.06 31.18
CA ALA A 326 -26.23 -8.74 30.68
C ALA A 326 -27.36 -9.52 31.40
N ILE A 327 -27.08 -10.75 31.85
CA ILE A 327 -28.05 -11.62 32.55
C ILE A 327 -27.90 -11.61 34.08
N HIS A 328 -27.06 -10.73 34.65
CA HIS A 328 -26.78 -10.65 36.09
C HIS A 328 -26.21 -11.93 36.72
N ALA A 329 -25.44 -12.70 35.95
CA ALA A 329 -24.81 -13.95 36.40
C ALA A 329 -23.27 -13.90 36.36
N LEU A 330 -22.67 -12.71 36.25
CA LEU A 330 -21.22 -12.54 36.17
C LEU A 330 -20.53 -12.90 37.50
N PRO A 331 -19.70 -13.95 37.54
CA PRO A 331 -18.92 -14.27 38.74
C PRO A 331 -17.90 -13.17 39.02
N THR A 332 -17.69 -12.86 40.30
CA THR A 332 -16.72 -11.86 40.73
C THR A 332 -15.32 -12.19 40.19
N GLY A 333 -14.74 -11.26 39.43
CA GLY A 333 -13.38 -11.39 38.88
C GLY A 333 -13.27 -12.16 37.57
N TYR A 334 -14.36 -12.74 37.04
CA TYR A 334 -14.33 -13.41 35.72
C TYR A 334 -13.98 -12.43 34.59
N ASP A 335 -14.58 -11.25 34.61
CA ASP A 335 -14.35 -10.17 33.66
C ASP A 335 -12.90 -9.66 33.70
N ILE A 336 -12.34 -9.50 34.91
CA ILE A 336 -10.93 -9.13 35.11
C ILE A 336 -10.01 -10.21 34.53
N ALA A 337 -10.27 -11.50 34.83
CA ALA A 337 -9.46 -12.59 34.30
C ALA A 337 -9.53 -12.69 32.77
N ALA A 338 -10.74 -12.60 32.19
CA ALA A 338 -10.95 -12.67 30.74
C ALA A 338 -10.25 -11.52 30.00
N THR A 339 -10.37 -10.28 30.52
CA THR A 339 -9.74 -9.10 29.93
C THR A 339 -8.22 -9.12 30.10
N LEU A 340 -7.69 -9.62 31.22
CA LEU A 340 -6.24 -9.80 31.41
C LEU A 340 -5.65 -10.81 30.41
N ILE A 341 -6.30 -11.97 30.27
CA ILE A 341 -5.85 -13.03 29.35
C ILE A 341 -5.84 -12.50 27.90
N PHE A 342 -6.93 -11.90 27.44
CA PHE A 342 -7.01 -11.34 26.09
C PHE A 342 -6.04 -10.15 25.90
N GLY A 343 -5.80 -9.34 26.95
CA GLY A 343 -4.79 -8.28 26.95
C GLY A 343 -3.38 -8.82 26.73
N LEU A 344 -3.00 -9.90 27.40
CA LEU A 344 -1.70 -10.57 27.23
C LEU A 344 -1.53 -11.18 25.83
N VAL A 345 -2.55 -11.87 25.32
CA VAL A 345 -2.53 -12.42 23.96
C VAL A 345 -2.44 -11.30 22.92
N SER A 346 -3.20 -10.21 23.11
CA SER A 346 -3.12 -9.03 22.23
C SER A 346 -1.75 -8.37 22.28
N PHE A 347 -1.10 -8.33 23.45
CA PHE A 347 0.25 -7.77 23.61
C PHE A 347 1.30 -8.63 22.91
N TYR A 348 1.16 -9.96 22.96
CA TYR A 348 1.99 -10.87 22.17
C TYR A 348 1.83 -10.61 20.66
N CYS A 349 0.59 -10.55 20.17
CA CYS A 349 0.30 -10.26 18.77
C CYS A 349 0.85 -8.88 18.34
N PHE A 350 0.73 -7.87 19.20
CA PHE A 350 1.32 -6.54 18.99
C PHE A 350 2.84 -6.63 18.83
N LEU A 351 3.54 -7.28 19.77
CA LEU A 351 5.00 -7.37 19.74
C LEU A 351 5.49 -8.17 18.52
N ALA A 352 4.79 -9.26 18.18
CA ALA A 352 5.13 -10.08 17.04
C ALA A 352 4.85 -9.36 15.69
N ALA A 353 3.79 -8.55 15.60
CA ALA A 353 3.53 -7.68 14.45
C ALA A 353 4.55 -6.52 14.34
N LEU A 354 5.00 -5.98 15.48
CA LEU A 354 6.03 -4.95 15.53
C LEU A 354 7.40 -5.50 15.09
N ALA A 355 7.72 -6.72 15.53
CA ALA A 355 8.92 -7.43 15.11
C ALA A 355 8.90 -7.77 13.62
N SER A 356 7.78 -8.26 13.08
CA SER A 356 7.66 -8.60 11.66
C SER A 356 7.69 -7.38 10.73
N SER A 357 7.24 -6.22 11.21
CA SER A 357 7.34 -4.95 10.47
C SER A 357 8.76 -4.37 10.47
N THR A 358 9.60 -4.74 11.44
CA THR A 358 10.94 -4.13 11.64
C THR A 358 12.10 -5.03 11.21
N PHE A 359 11.97 -6.36 11.34
CA PHE A 359 13.05 -7.31 11.05
C PHE A 359 12.74 -8.18 9.82
N GLU A 360 13.79 -8.56 9.08
CA GLU A 360 13.72 -9.43 7.89
C GLU A 360 13.50 -10.93 8.22
N GLY A 361 13.65 -11.31 9.48
CA GLY A 361 13.48 -12.68 9.98
C GLY A 361 12.46 -12.77 11.11
N CYS A 362 11.79 -13.93 11.21
CA CYS A 362 10.74 -14.18 12.21
C CYS A 362 11.36 -14.33 13.60
N CYS A 363 11.45 -13.24 14.37
CA CYS A 363 11.97 -13.27 15.73
C CYS A 363 10.92 -13.73 16.77
N LEU A 364 9.62 -13.62 16.44
CA LEU A 364 8.51 -14.07 17.29
C LEU A 364 7.56 -14.97 16.49
N PRO A 365 7.41 -16.25 16.84
CA PRO A 365 6.64 -17.20 16.06
C PRO A 365 5.12 -16.97 16.24
N MET A 366 4.41 -16.60 15.19
CA MET A 366 2.94 -16.62 15.18
C MET A 366 2.35 -18.05 15.20
N GLY A 367 3.22 -19.06 15.08
CA GLY A 367 2.87 -20.48 15.05
C GLY A 367 2.40 -20.95 13.67
N ARG A 368 2.44 -22.26 13.47
CA ARG A 368 1.85 -22.91 12.28
C ARG A 368 0.34 -23.08 12.48
N PRO A 369 -0.47 -23.18 11.42
CA PRO A 369 -1.89 -23.51 11.56
C PRO A 369 -2.08 -24.82 12.34
N MET A 370 -3.10 -24.86 13.21
CA MET A 370 -3.43 -26.03 14.04
C MET A 370 -3.92 -27.19 13.20
N VAL A 371 -4.74 -26.88 12.20
CA VAL A 371 -5.27 -27.85 11.26
C VAL A 371 -4.74 -27.49 9.88
N GLN A 372 -3.86 -28.33 9.35
CA GLN A 372 -3.46 -28.23 7.96
C GLN A 372 -4.54 -28.92 7.12
N LEU A 373 -5.26 -28.15 6.30
CA LEU A 373 -6.12 -28.70 5.25
C LEU A 373 -5.22 -29.35 4.20
N SER A 374 -4.93 -30.64 4.38
CA SER A 374 -4.37 -31.50 3.34
C SER A 374 -5.43 -31.70 2.25
N GLY A 375 -5.59 -30.72 1.37
CA GLY A 375 -6.60 -30.79 0.30
C GLY A 375 -6.85 -29.50 -0.47
N VAL A 376 -6.52 -28.34 0.10
CA VAL A 376 -6.64 -27.05 -0.61
C VAL A 376 -5.32 -26.29 -0.46
N GLY A 377 -4.41 -26.52 -1.40
CA GLY A 377 -3.22 -25.67 -1.56
C GLY A 377 -1.87 -26.27 -1.12
N ALA A 378 -1.69 -27.59 -1.17
CA ALA A 378 -0.36 -28.21 -1.06
C ALA A 378 -0.23 -29.41 -1.99
N GLY A 379 -0.60 -29.23 -3.26
CA GLY A 379 0.17 -29.91 -4.31
C GLY A 379 1.59 -29.35 -4.21
N THR A 380 2.59 -30.22 -4.14
CA THR A 380 4.00 -29.89 -4.32
C THR A 380 4.13 -28.81 -5.40
N THR A 381 4.39 -27.56 -5.01
CA THR A 381 4.39 -26.41 -5.94
C THR A 381 5.45 -26.65 -7.00
N LYS A 382 5.03 -27.11 -8.18
CA LYS A 382 5.89 -27.15 -9.37
C LYS A 382 6.29 -25.74 -9.78
N CYS A 383 5.45 -24.74 -9.50
CA CYS A 383 5.69 -23.35 -9.84
C CYS A 383 6.59 -22.67 -8.80
N LEU A 384 7.79 -22.25 -9.23
CA LEU A 384 8.77 -21.59 -8.38
C LEU A 384 8.48 -20.08 -8.29
N HIS A 385 8.23 -19.57 -7.08
CA HIS A 385 8.08 -18.13 -6.84
C HIS A 385 9.41 -17.49 -6.45
N LEU A 386 9.97 -16.65 -7.32
CA LEU A 386 11.29 -16.04 -7.13
C LEU A 386 11.21 -14.52 -7.05
N PRO A 387 11.83 -13.86 -6.05
CA PRO A 387 11.76 -12.40 -5.91
C PRO A 387 12.58 -11.67 -6.99
N ALA A 388 11.97 -10.70 -7.67
CA ALA A 388 12.56 -9.94 -8.77
C ALA A 388 13.79 -9.09 -8.39
N ARG A 389 13.89 -8.68 -7.12
CA ARG A 389 14.98 -7.81 -6.64
C ARG A 389 16.33 -8.53 -6.51
N LYS A 390 16.35 -9.86 -6.52
CA LYS A 390 17.59 -10.63 -6.38
C LYS A 390 18.10 -11.01 -7.77
N ALA A 391 19.33 -10.62 -8.10
CA ALA A 391 19.96 -11.01 -9.36
C ALA A 391 20.03 -12.54 -9.54
N SER A 392 20.22 -13.29 -8.45
CA SER A 392 20.20 -14.77 -8.47
C SER A 392 18.83 -15.34 -8.87
N SER A 393 17.73 -14.68 -8.49
CA SER A 393 16.38 -15.06 -8.91
C SER A 393 16.17 -14.82 -10.40
N VAL A 394 16.57 -13.65 -10.91
CA VAL A 394 16.43 -13.33 -12.35
C VAL A 394 17.24 -14.31 -13.18
N LYS A 395 18.48 -14.62 -12.76
CA LYS A 395 19.30 -15.66 -13.39
C LYS A 395 18.62 -17.03 -13.36
N ARG A 396 17.99 -17.41 -12.25
CA ARG A 396 17.28 -18.69 -12.15
C ARG A 396 16.05 -18.75 -13.06
N ILE A 397 15.29 -17.66 -13.20
CA ILE A 397 14.21 -17.55 -14.19
C ILE A 397 14.77 -17.66 -15.62
N ALA A 398 15.89 -17.00 -15.90
CA ALA A 398 16.55 -17.08 -17.20
C ALA A 398 16.95 -18.54 -17.55
N ASP A 399 17.49 -19.28 -16.58
CA ASP A 399 17.84 -20.70 -16.76
C ASP A 399 16.59 -21.54 -17.05
N ILE A 400 15.47 -21.28 -16.36
CA ILE A 400 14.20 -22.00 -16.60
C ILE A 400 13.70 -21.72 -18.02
N LEU A 401 13.71 -20.46 -18.47
CA LEU A 401 13.29 -20.08 -19.83
C LEU A 401 14.19 -20.72 -20.90
N ARG A 402 15.52 -20.71 -20.71
CA ARG A 402 16.49 -21.34 -21.62
C ARG A 402 16.32 -22.86 -21.69
N ASN A 403 15.83 -23.49 -20.61
CA ASN A 403 15.56 -24.93 -20.54
C ASN A 403 14.15 -25.31 -21.02
N GLY A 404 13.41 -24.40 -21.66
CA GLY A 404 12.10 -24.68 -22.24
C GLY A 404 10.91 -24.50 -21.29
N GLY A 405 11.11 -23.86 -20.13
CA GLY A 405 10.03 -23.52 -19.21
C GLY A 405 9.26 -22.26 -19.61
N THR A 406 8.08 -22.07 -19.04
CA THR A 406 7.24 -20.87 -19.15
C THR A 406 7.21 -20.13 -17.82
N CYS A 407 7.39 -18.81 -17.85
CA CYS A 407 7.46 -18.00 -16.64
C CYS A 407 6.48 -16.83 -16.66
N GLY A 408 5.88 -16.53 -15.51
CA GLY A 408 5.20 -15.26 -15.27
C GLY A 408 6.20 -14.18 -14.90
N ILE A 409 6.18 -13.02 -15.57
CA ILE A 409 7.13 -11.93 -15.29
C ILE A 409 6.41 -10.58 -15.13
N PRO A 410 6.98 -9.65 -14.33
CA PRO A 410 6.43 -8.30 -14.16
C PRO A 410 6.70 -7.45 -15.40
N THR A 411 5.93 -6.39 -15.59
CA THR A 411 6.19 -5.39 -16.65
C THR A 411 5.86 -3.98 -16.13
N ASP A 412 6.12 -2.98 -16.95
CA ASP A 412 5.68 -1.59 -16.82
C ASP A 412 4.15 -1.42 -16.97
N THR A 413 3.43 -2.47 -17.37
CA THR A 413 1.97 -2.45 -17.51
C THR A 413 1.30 -3.50 -16.62
N VAL A 414 1.24 -4.76 -17.07
CA VAL A 414 0.58 -5.87 -16.38
C VAL A 414 1.51 -7.09 -16.38
N TYR A 415 1.30 -8.06 -15.51
CA TYR A 415 2.04 -9.33 -15.57
C TYR A 415 1.71 -10.10 -16.85
N VAL A 416 2.72 -10.78 -17.37
CA VAL A 416 2.63 -11.53 -18.62
C VAL A 416 3.24 -12.92 -18.46
N LEU A 417 2.78 -13.85 -19.28
CA LEU A 417 3.35 -15.19 -19.42
C LEU A 417 4.32 -15.18 -20.60
N VAL A 418 5.53 -15.70 -20.39
CA VAL A 418 6.59 -15.65 -21.38
C VAL A 418 7.27 -16.99 -21.60
N ALA A 419 7.81 -17.15 -22.81
CA ALA A 419 8.65 -18.26 -23.23
C ALA A 419 9.84 -17.73 -24.06
N ALA A 420 10.98 -18.41 -24.02
CA ALA A 420 12.15 -18.04 -24.83
C ALA A 420 11.91 -18.34 -26.32
N CYS A 421 12.27 -17.41 -27.21
CA CYS A 421 12.15 -17.63 -28.65
C CYS A 421 13.01 -18.80 -29.15
N SER A 422 14.16 -19.04 -28.50
CA SER A 422 15.07 -20.15 -28.82
C SER A 422 14.52 -21.54 -28.48
N ARG A 423 13.34 -21.62 -27.85
CA ARG A 423 12.70 -22.84 -27.37
C ARG A 423 11.31 -23.00 -27.98
N PRO A 424 11.20 -23.58 -29.19
CA PRO A 424 9.91 -23.74 -29.88
C PRO A 424 8.86 -24.54 -29.08
N ASP A 425 9.33 -25.51 -28.29
CA ASP A 425 8.53 -26.32 -27.36
C ASP A 425 7.88 -25.46 -26.25
N ALA A 426 8.62 -24.49 -25.71
CA ALA A 426 8.12 -23.58 -24.69
C ALA A 426 7.10 -22.59 -25.24
N VAL A 427 7.33 -22.09 -26.46
CA VAL A 427 6.40 -21.19 -27.16
C VAL A 427 5.07 -21.89 -27.43
N GLU A 428 5.12 -23.14 -27.90
CA GLU A 428 3.92 -23.95 -28.08
C GLU A 428 3.21 -24.23 -26.75
N LYS A 429 3.96 -24.55 -25.68
CA LYS A 429 3.40 -24.72 -24.32
C LYS A 429 2.70 -23.45 -23.82
N ALA A 430 3.31 -22.28 -24.02
CA ALA A 430 2.72 -20.99 -23.66
C ALA A 430 1.44 -20.72 -24.45
N HIS A 431 1.42 -21.01 -25.75
CA HIS A 431 0.23 -20.89 -26.59
C HIS A 431 -0.91 -21.82 -26.11
N ARG A 432 -0.61 -23.11 -25.88
CA ARG A 432 -1.57 -24.13 -25.43
C ARG A 432 -2.09 -23.90 -24.00
N SER A 433 -1.41 -23.09 -23.20
CA SER A 433 -1.86 -22.75 -21.85
C SER A 433 -3.24 -22.05 -21.86
N LYS A 434 -3.60 -21.41 -22.98
CA LYS A 434 -4.86 -20.70 -23.21
C LYS A 434 -5.87 -21.56 -23.98
N ARG A 435 -7.10 -21.67 -23.45
CA ARG A 435 -8.20 -22.46 -24.04
C ARG A 435 -8.76 -21.88 -25.36
N GLN A 436 -8.65 -20.55 -25.56
CA GLN A 436 -9.07 -19.84 -26.78
C GLN A 436 -7.91 -18.96 -27.29
N ALA A 437 -6.80 -19.57 -27.65
CA ALA A 437 -5.61 -18.86 -28.15
C ALA A 437 -5.76 -18.37 -29.60
N GLN A 438 -6.81 -18.79 -30.31
CA GLN A 438 -6.99 -18.49 -31.74
C GLN A 438 -7.33 -17.01 -32.02
N ASP A 439 -7.93 -16.28 -31.06
CA ASP A 439 -8.43 -14.93 -31.32
C ASP A 439 -7.40 -13.80 -31.10
N ARG A 440 -6.27 -14.07 -30.42
CA ARG A 440 -5.24 -13.05 -30.14
C ARG A 440 -3.82 -13.64 -30.27
N PRO A 441 -3.06 -13.27 -31.32
CA PRO A 441 -1.73 -13.80 -31.52
C PRO A 441 -0.75 -13.33 -30.43
N MET A 442 0.27 -14.15 -30.15
CA MET A 442 1.32 -13.75 -29.20
C MET A 442 2.19 -12.62 -29.77
N SER A 443 2.75 -11.82 -28.88
CA SER A 443 3.67 -10.72 -29.22
C SER A 443 5.13 -11.10 -28.96
N LEU A 444 6.05 -10.40 -29.59
CA LEU A 444 7.49 -10.60 -29.47
C LEU A 444 8.13 -9.46 -28.68
N TRP A 445 8.96 -9.78 -27.69
CA TRP A 445 9.63 -8.75 -26.88
C TRP A 445 11.15 -8.90 -26.98
N ILE A 446 11.82 -7.76 -27.12
CA ILE A 446 13.28 -7.62 -27.21
C ILE A 446 13.74 -6.64 -26.12
N SER A 447 15.01 -6.71 -25.73
CA SER A 447 15.61 -5.81 -24.73
C SER A 447 16.17 -4.53 -25.35
N SER A 448 16.57 -4.61 -26.62
CA SER A 448 17.19 -3.50 -27.36
C SER A 448 17.03 -3.72 -28.86
N LEU A 449 16.98 -2.62 -29.62
CA LEU A 449 17.02 -2.65 -31.08
C LEU A 449 18.30 -3.30 -31.64
N LYS A 450 19.37 -3.40 -30.84
CA LYS A 450 20.58 -4.16 -31.20
C LYS A 450 20.26 -5.62 -31.54
N GLN A 451 19.23 -6.21 -30.93
CA GLN A 451 18.81 -7.58 -31.25
C GLN A 451 18.21 -7.72 -32.66
N LEU A 452 17.79 -6.62 -33.29
CA LEU A 452 17.29 -6.57 -34.66
C LEU A 452 18.30 -6.01 -35.67
N GLU A 453 19.49 -5.60 -35.22
CA GLU A 453 20.51 -4.97 -36.06
C GLU A 453 20.89 -5.82 -37.30
N PRO A 454 21.02 -7.17 -37.21
CA PRO A 454 21.26 -8.01 -38.40
C PRO A 454 20.16 -7.90 -39.47
N ALA A 455 18.93 -7.60 -39.05
CA ALA A 455 17.76 -7.45 -39.91
C ALA A 455 17.43 -5.99 -40.22
N LYS A 456 18.26 -5.02 -39.83
CA LYS A 456 18.00 -3.58 -40.01
C LYS A 456 17.67 -3.20 -41.45
N HIS A 457 18.34 -3.85 -42.41
CA HIS A 457 18.14 -3.63 -43.85
C HIS A 457 16.75 -4.01 -44.37
N LEU A 458 15.96 -4.77 -43.59
CA LEU A 458 14.59 -5.16 -43.93
C LEU A 458 13.53 -4.16 -43.45
N PHE A 459 13.94 -3.12 -42.69
CA PHE A 459 13.04 -2.09 -42.18
C PHE A 459 13.25 -0.78 -42.94
N THR A 460 12.18 -0.01 -43.13
CA THR A 460 12.31 1.33 -43.69
C THR A 460 12.97 2.28 -42.69
N PRO A 461 13.69 3.32 -43.16
CA PRO A 461 14.33 4.29 -42.26
C PRO A 461 13.34 4.96 -41.30
N LEU A 462 12.14 5.28 -41.80
CA LEU A 462 11.08 5.90 -41.01
C LEU A 462 10.59 4.98 -39.89
N LEU A 463 10.38 3.69 -40.20
CA LEU A 463 9.98 2.71 -39.19
C LEU A 463 11.07 2.50 -38.14
N TRP A 464 12.33 2.44 -38.56
CA TRP A 464 13.47 2.26 -37.64
C TRP A 464 13.60 3.43 -36.66
N ASP A 465 13.58 4.66 -37.16
CA ASP A 465 13.67 5.86 -36.32
C ASP A 465 12.43 5.99 -35.41
N PHE A 466 11.24 5.57 -35.87
CA PHE A 466 10.03 5.53 -35.04
C PHE A 466 10.13 4.48 -33.92
N MET A 467 10.65 3.28 -34.20
CA MET A 467 10.92 2.27 -33.17
C MET A 467 11.91 2.79 -32.12
N GLU A 468 12.96 3.50 -32.54
CA GLU A 468 13.97 4.07 -31.63
C GLU A 468 13.40 5.19 -30.76
N ALA A 469 12.53 6.04 -31.31
CA ALA A 469 11.88 7.10 -30.55
C ALA A 469 10.76 6.59 -29.63
N ALA A 470 10.07 5.51 -30.03
CA ALA A 470 8.94 4.97 -29.28
C ALA A 470 9.39 4.09 -28.10
N TRP A 471 10.60 3.54 -28.08
CA TRP A 471 11.04 2.57 -27.08
C TRP A 471 12.30 2.97 -26.32
N PRO A 472 12.47 2.54 -25.05
CA PRO A 472 11.59 1.67 -24.26
C PRO A 472 10.32 2.39 -23.77
N SER A 473 9.15 1.75 -23.89
CA SER A 473 7.89 2.34 -23.44
C SER A 473 6.73 1.33 -23.39
N PRO A 474 5.57 1.71 -22.83
CA PRO A 474 4.35 0.91 -22.90
C PRO A 474 3.58 1.03 -24.22
N ILE A 475 4.30 1.12 -25.34
CA ILE A 475 3.78 1.07 -26.72
C ILE A 475 4.19 -0.25 -27.37
N SER A 476 3.24 -0.99 -27.91
CA SER A 476 3.47 -2.17 -28.75
C SER A 476 3.24 -1.80 -30.22
N LEU A 477 4.20 -2.11 -31.09
CA LEU A 477 4.14 -1.79 -32.52
C LEU A 477 3.83 -3.05 -33.32
N VAL A 478 2.80 -3.01 -34.15
CA VAL A 478 2.45 -4.05 -35.11
C VAL A 478 3.09 -3.70 -36.44
N ILE A 479 4.06 -4.51 -36.86
CA ILE A 479 4.86 -4.29 -38.07
C ILE A 479 4.67 -5.42 -39.07
N PRO A 480 4.94 -5.20 -40.37
CA PRO A 480 4.86 -6.25 -41.37
C PRO A 480 5.75 -7.44 -41.01
N ARG A 481 5.19 -8.65 -41.18
CA ARG A 481 5.95 -9.89 -41.03
C ARG A 481 6.93 -10.01 -42.19
N GLY A 482 8.19 -10.31 -41.90
CA GLY A 482 9.23 -10.55 -42.91
C GLY A 482 10.30 -11.51 -42.40
N GLU A 483 11.36 -11.68 -43.19
CA GLU A 483 12.49 -12.57 -42.88
C GLU A 483 13.21 -12.18 -41.57
N TRP A 484 13.02 -10.94 -41.08
CA TRP A 484 13.54 -10.47 -39.80
C TRP A 484 13.10 -11.36 -38.62
N VAL A 485 11.95 -12.05 -38.73
CA VAL A 485 11.43 -12.96 -37.69
C VAL A 485 12.33 -14.20 -37.53
N ASP A 486 12.98 -14.65 -38.61
CA ASP A 486 13.80 -15.86 -38.60
C ASP A 486 15.11 -15.66 -37.84
N PHE A 487 15.61 -14.42 -37.79
CA PHE A 487 16.80 -14.04 -37.01
C PHE A 487 16.62 -14.20 -35.49
N LEU A 488 15.39 -14.42 -35.02
CA LEU A 488 15.06 -14.50 -33.58
C LEU A 488 15.00 -15.93 -33.04
N GLY A 489 15.27 -16.94 -33.87
CA GLY A 489 15.47 -18.32 -33.44
C GLY A 489 14.20 -19.13 -33.13
N MET A 490 13.02 -18.67 -33.56
CA MET A 490 11.73 -19.32 -33.28
C MET A 490 11.44 -20.58 -34.11
N LYS A 491 12.09 -20.77 -35.27
CA LYS A 491 11.84 -21.93 -36.15
C LYS A 491 10.33 -22.19 -36.35
N ASP A 492 9.87 -23.42 -36.18
CA ASP A 492 8.47 -23.84 -36.39
C ASP A 492 7.45 -23.17 -35.44
N SER A 493 7.88 -22.61 -34.30
CA SER A 493 6.97 -21.93 -33.38
C SER A 493 6.60 -20.51 -33.82
N ALA A 494 7.22 -19.99 -34.89
CA ALA A 494 6.93 -18.67 -35.44
C ALA A 494 5.47 -18.53 -35.91
N LYS A 495 4.76 -19.63 -36.15
CA LYS A 495 3.32 -19.67 -36.51
C LYS A 495 2.38 -19.24 -35.38
N TYR A 496 2.85 -19.26 -34.12
CA TYR A 496 2.05 -18.87 -32.96
C TYR A 496 2.24 -17.39 -32.56
N VAL A 497 3.10 -16.66 -33.28
CA VAL A 497 3.50 -15.28 -32.97
C VAL A 497 3.07 -14.38 -34.13
N GLY A 498 2.26 -13.37 -33.83
CA GLY A 498 1.61 -12.52 -34.84
C GLY A 498 0.63 -13.28 -35.75
N THR A 499 0.27 -12.63 -36.85
CA THR A 499 -0.51 -13.20 -37.96
C THR A 499 0.44 -13.55 -39.11
N PRO A 500 -0.07 -14.16 -40.21
CA PRO A 500 0.72 -14.33 -41.42
C PRO A 500 1.22 -13.01 -42.03
N GLN A 501 0.53 -11.89 -41.79
CA GLN A 501 0.89 -10.59 -42.39
C GLN A 501 1.67 -9.65 -41.44
N SER A 502 1.51 -9.77 -40.12
CA SER A 502 2.08 -8.81 -39.17
C SER A 502 2.43 -9.41 -37.81
N VAL A 503 3.39 -8.80 -37.13
CA VAL A 503 3.85 -9.23 -35.80
C VAL A 503 3.88 -8.02 -34.85
N ALA A 504 3.32 -8.19 -33.65
CA ALA A 504 3.41 -7.21 -32.58
C ALA A 504 4.75 -7.35 -31.85
N ILE A 505 5.51 -6.26 -31.74
CA ILE A 505 6.80 -6.22 -31.06
C ILE A 505 6.84 -5.08 -30.01
N ARG A 506 7.65 -5.24 -28.95
CA ARG A 506 7.82 -4.24 -27.87
C ARG A 506 9.17 -4.34 -27.16
N ILE A 507 9.70 -3.20 -26.73
CA ILE A 507 10.70 -3.10 -25.65
C ILE A 507 10.01 -2.51 -24.41
N PRO A 508 9.78 -3.29 -23.35
CA PRO A 508 9.09 -2.81 -22.15
C PRO A 508 9.98 -1.84 -21.35
N ASP A 509 9.37 -0.83 -20.71
CA ASP A 509 10.07 0.06 -19.78
C ASP A 509 10.17 -0.55 -18.37
N CYS A 510 10.70 -1.77 -18.31
CA CYS A 510 10.84 -2.52 -17.06
C CYS A 510 12.24 -3.10 -16.94
N SER A 511 13.09 -2.47 -16.12
CA SER A 511 14.51 -2.83 -15.98
C SER A 511 14.74 -4.31 -15.66
N VAL A 512 13.92 -4.92 -14.80
CA VAL A 512 14.00 -6.35 -14.46
C VAL A 512 13.71 -7.22 -15.68
N THR A 513 12.70 -6.87 -16.47
CA THR A 513 12.28 -7.65 -17.63
C THR A 513 13.22 -7.46 -18.81
N THR A 514 13.68 -6.24 -19.06
CA THR A 514 14.72 -5.95 -20.06
C THR A 514 16.01 -6.72 -19.73
N HIS A 515 16.43 -6.70 -18.46
CA HIS A 515 17.60 -7.48 -18.01
C HIS A 515 17.40 -8.99 -18.15
N LEU A 516 16.18 -9.50 -17.89
CA LEU A 516 15.86 -10.90 -18.12
C LEU A 516 15.95 -11.25 -19.62
N ILE A 517 15.45 -10.39 -20.50
CA ILE A 517 15.53 -10.57 -21.96
C ILE A 517 17.00 -10.51 -22.44
N ASP A 518 17.83 -9.64 -21.86
CA ASP A 518 19.28 -9.64 -22.15
C ASP A 518 19.94 -10.98 -21.81
N LEU A 519 19.53 -11.61 -20.70
CA LEU A 519 20.03 -12.92 -20.32
C LEU A 519 19.48 -14.03 -21.22
N VAL A 520 18.20 -14.01 -21.57
CA VAL A 520 17.56 -15.13 -22.27
C VAL A 520 17.72 -15.05 -23.80
N GLY A 521 17.78 -13.84 -24.35
CA GLY A 521 17.45 -13.56 -25.74
C GLY A 521 15.98 -13.14 -25.91
N PRO A 522 15.53 -12.86 -27.14
CA PRO A 522 14.15 -12.48 -27.43
C PRO A 522 13.13 -13.46 -26.83
N ILE A 523 12.00 -12.93 -26.36
CA ILE A 523 10.95 -13.73 -25.71
C ILE A 523 9.61 -13.55 -26.41
N VAL A 524 8.80 -14.60 -26.39
CA VAL A 524 7.40 -14.55 -26.80
C VAL A 524 6.55 -14.27 -25.58
N VAL A 525 5.58 -13.37 -25.73
CA VAL A 525 4.77 -12.84 -24.65
C VAL A 525 3.29 -12.98 -24.95
N THR A 526 2.56 -13.50 -23.97
CA THR A 526 1.10 -13.54 -23.95
C THR A 526 0.59 -13.07 -22.60
N SER A 527 -0.64 -12.55 -22.54
CA SER A 527 -1.21 -12.10 -21.27
C SER A 527 -1.34 -13.26 -20.26
N ALA A 528 -1.08 -13.03 -18.97
CA ALA A 528 -1.08 -14.06 -17.93
C ALA A 528 -2.47 -14.38 -17.33
N ASN A 529 -3.52 -14.23 -18.14
CA ASN A 529 -4.92 -14.52 -17.83
C ASN A 529 -5.52 -15.50 -18.87
N PRO A 530 -6.46 -16.36 -18.44
CA PRO A 530 -7.38 -17.05 -19.34
C PRO A 530 -8.13 -16.05 -20.23
N THR A 531 -8.44 -16.47 -21.46
CA THR A 531 -9.15 -15.65 -22.43
C THR A 531 -10.47 -15.13 -21.84
N GLY A 532 -10.72 -13.82 -21.94
CA GLY A 532 -11.93 -13.16 -21.46
C GLY A 532 -11.90 -12.68 -20.00
N GLU A 533 -10.89 -13.03 -19.21
CA GLU A 533 -10.75 -12.55 -17.84
C GLU A 533 -9.97 -11.24 -17.74
N ALA A 534 -10.09 -10.54 -16.60
CA ALA A 534 -9.27 -9.36 -16.29
C ALA A 534 -7.76 -9.66 -16.33
N ASP A 535 -6.97 -8.66 -16.71
CA ASP A 535 -5.51 -8.75 -16.76
C ASP A 535 -4.91 -8.98 -15.36
N THR A 536 -3.77 -9.66 -15.32
CA THR A 536 -3.04 -9.92 -14.07
C THR A 536 -2.17 -8.73 -13.72
N THR A 537 -2.45 -8.04 -12.62
CA THR A 537 -1.64 -6.93 -12.11
C THR A 537 -0.71 -7.35 -10.97
N HIS A 538 -0.75 -8.61 -10.52
CA HIS A 538 0.11 -9.11 -9.45
C HIS A 538 0.59 -10.56 -9.69
N HIS A 539 1.80 -10.89 -9.23
CA HIS A 539 2.39 -12.23 -9.37
C HIS A 539 1.53 -13.37 -8.81
N ASN A 540 0.82 -13.14 -7.70
CA ASN A 540 -0.14 -14.12 -7.16
C ASN A 540 -1.31 -14.43 -8.11
N GLN A 541 -1.77 -13.43 -8.86
CA GLN A 541 -2.88 -13.62 -9.80
C GLN A 541 -2.44 -14.49 -10.98
N VAL A 542 -1.16 -14.40 -11.38
CA VAL A 542 -0.58 -15.27 -12.41
C VAL A 542 -0.72 -16.75 -12.02
N TYR A 543 -0.28 -17.10 -10.81
CA TYR A 543 -0.38 -18.48 -10.34
C TYR A 543 -1.84 -18.89 -10.07
N ALA A 544 -2.66 -18.02 -9.47
CA ALA A 544 -4.07 -18.33 -9.22
C ALA A 544 -4.84 -18.63 -10.52
N LYS A 545 -4.50 -17.96 -11.62
CA LYS A 545 -5.18 -18.11 -12.90
C LYS A 545 -4.61 -19.22 -13.78
N LEU A 546 -3.29 -19.41 -13.79
CA LEU A 546 -2.62 -20.36 -14.68
C LEU A 546 -2.25 -21.68 -13.98
N GLY A 547 -2.18 -21.69 -12.66
CA GLY A 547 -1.84 -22.87 -11.85
C GLY A 547 -0.55 -23.54 -12.30
N ASP A 548 -0.62 -24.87 -12.47
CA ASP A 548 0.50 -25.72 -12.89
C ASP A 548 0.95 -25.53 -14.35
N LYS A 549 0.31 -24.63 -15.11
CA LYS A 549 0.72 -24.31 -16.49
C LYS A 549 1.91 -23.35 -16.57
N VAL A 550 2.36 -22.84 -15.43
CA VAL A 550 3.52 -21.94 -15.29
C VAL A 550 4.57 -22.61 -14.44
N ASP A 551 5.81 -22.63 -14.93
CA ASP A 551 6.93 -23.29 -14.23
C ASP A 551 7.55 -22.38 -13.16
N ALA A 552 7.50 -21.06 -13.34
CA ALA A 552 7.96 -20.11 -12.33
C ALA A 552 7.32 -18.72 -12.46
N VAL A 553 7.27 -17.95 -11.38
CA VAL A 553 6.82 -16.55 -11.39
C VAL A 553 7.87 -15.65 -10.76
N LEU A 554 8.32 -14.66 -11.52
CA LEU A 554 9.19 -13.59 -11.05
C LEU A 554 8.36 -12.55 -10.30
N CYS A 555 8.53 -12.51 -8.99
CA CYS A 555 7.69 -11.78 -8.06
C CYS A 555 8.23 -10.36 -7.82
N ALA A 556 7.62 -9.35 -8.42
CA ALA A 556 7.95 -7.93 -8.21
C ALA A 556 6.87 -7.13 -7.46
N GLY A 557 5.88 -7.80 -6.86
CA GLY A 557 4.74 -7.12 -6.23
C GLY A 557 3.66 -6.72 -7.25
N PRO A 558 2.88 -5.66 -6.97
CA PRO A 558 1.90 -5.15 -7.92
C PRO A 558 2.58 -4.48 -9.12
N SER A 559 1.93 -4.55 -10.27
CA SER A 559 2.31 -3.79 -11.45
C SER A 559 2.12 -2.30 -11.16
N PRO A 560 2.95 -1.42 -11.73
CA PRO A 560 2.81 0.03 -11.51
C PRO A 560 1.47 0.56 -12.02
N GLU A 561 0.88 -0.13 -13.00
CA GLU A 561 -0.30 0.31 -13.74
C GLU A 561 -1.34 -0.82 -13.84
N ASN A 562 -2.58 -0.44 -14.14
CA ASN A 562 -3.71 -1.37 -14.17
C ASN A 562 -4.19 -1.63 -15.60
N ILE A 563 -3.61 -0.92 -16.56
CA ILE A 563 -4.05 -0.82 -17.95
C ILE A 563 -2.94 -1.37 -18.83
N ALA A 564 -3.32 -2.16 -19.84
CA ALA A 564 -2.38 -2.73 -20.80
C ALA A 564 -1.72 -1.67 -21.70
N SER A 565 -0.70 -2.08 -22.47
CA SER A 565 -0.01 -1.22 -23.43
C SER A 565 -0.91 -0.74 -24.58
N THR A 566 -0.57 0.43 -25.12
CA THR A 566 -1.13 0.94 -26.38
C THR A 566 -0.59 0.13 -27.55
N VAL A 567 -1.46 -0.34 -28.45
CA VAL A 567 -1.10 -1.18 -29.59
C VAL A 567 -1.34 -0.40 -30.88
N VAL A 568 -0.25 -0.10 -31.59
CA VAL A 568 -0.22 0.76 -32.77
C VAL A 568 0.02 -0.09 -34.01
N ASP A 569 -0.77 0.16 -35.05
CA ASP A 569 -0.57 -0.45 -36.37
C ASP A 569 0.39 0.39 -37.20
N CYS A 570 1.59 -0.13 -37.44
CA CYS A 570 2.65 0.49 -38.22
C CYS A 570 2.82 -0.18 -39.60
N THR A 571 1.89 -1.03 -40.03
CA THR A 571 1.99 -1.73 -41.33
C THR A 571 1.97 -0.77 -42.53
N LYS A 572 1.42 0.43 -42.38
CA LYS A 572 1.35 1.48 -43.41
C LYS A 572 2.16 2.73 -43.05
N ILE A 573 3.13 2.64 -42.14
CA ILE A 573 3.88 3.81 -41.65
C ILE A 573 4.57 4.61 -42.76
N ASP A 574 5.01 3.94 -43.84
CA ASP A 574 5.65 4.58 -44.99
C ASP A 574 4.71 5.49 -45.79
N SER A 575 3.40 5.26 -45.71
CA SER A 575 2.38 6.17 -46.25
C SER A 575 2.13 7.41 -45.38
N GLY A 576 2.87 7.53 -44.27
CA GLY A 576 2.72 8.62 -43.30
C GLY A 576 1.57 8.43 -42.31
N SER A 577 0.90 7.28 -42.31
CA SER A 577 -0.26 6.98 -41.46
C SER A 577 -0.03 5.77 -40.55
N ILE A 578 -0.56 5.85 -39.31
CA ILE A 578 -0.57 4.76 -38.35
C ILE A 578 -1.99 4.51 -37.84
N GLY A 579 -2.30 3.25 -37.52
CA GLY A 579 -3.58 2.85 -36.92
C GLY A 579 -3.45 2.53 -35.43
N PHE A 580 -4.57 2.24 -34.76
CA PHE A 580 -4.59 1.81 -33.36
C PHE A 580 -5.50 0.60 -33.19
N PHE A 581 -4.96 -0.53 -32.77
CA PHE A 581 -5.74 -1.70 -32.37
C PHE A 581 -6.28 -1.56 -30.94
N ARG A 582 -5.53 -0.84 -30.08
CA ARG A 582 -5.92 -0.58 -28.69
C ARG A 582 -5.24 0.69 -28.19
N VAL A 583 -5.99 1.55 -27.50
CA VAL A 583 -5.43 2.63 -26.68
C VAL A 583 -5.29 2.10 -25.26
N GLY A 584 -4.06 2.10 -24.75
CA GLY A 584 -3.73 1.68 -23.40
C GLY A 584 -3.33 2.89 -22.56
N ILE A 585 -2.28 2.71 -21.74
CA ILE A 585 -1.75 3.78 -20.89
C ILE A 585 -1.25 5.01 -21.66
N ILE A 586 -0.70 4.83 -22.87
CA ILE A 586 -0.23 5.96 -23.69
C ILE A 586 -1.38 6.47 -24.56
N PRO A 587 -1.80 7.74 -24.42
CA PRO A 587 -2.87 8.30 -25.23
C PRO A 587 -2.45 8.43 -26.70
N LYS A 588 -3.43 8.39 -27.62
CA LYS A 588 -3.19 8.50 -29.08
C LYS A 588 -2.39 9.75 -29.45
N SER A 589 -2.66 10.88 -28.80
CA SER A 589 -1.99 12.15 -29.06
C SER A 589 -0.48 12.08 -28.85
N GLN A 590 -0.02 11.38 -27.81
CA GLN A 590 1.40 11.23 -27.52
C GLN A 590 2.11 10.37 -28.58
N VAL A 591 1.47 9.30 -29.06
CA VAL A 591 2.02 8.46 -30.13
C VAL A 591 2.13 9.25 -31.44
N LEU A 592 1.11 10.04 -31.79
CA LEU A 592 1.12 10.88 -32.99
C LEU A 592 2.19 11.97 -32.92
N GLN A 593 2.41 12.57 -31.76
CA GLN A 593 3.51 13.53 -31.55
C GLN A 593 4.88 12.90 -31.80
N ILE A 594 5.11 11.67 -31.35
CA ILE A 594 6.37 10.95 -31.63
C ILE A 594 6.54 10.75 -33.14
N LEU A 595 5.48 10.32 -33.84
CA LEU A 595 5.52 10.13 -35.29
C LEU A 595 5.82 11.44 -36.04
N GLU A 596 5.16 12.54 -35.69
CA GLU A 596 5.38 13.86 -36.31
C GLU A 596 6.82 14.34 -36.13
N GLN A 597 7.42 14.14 -34.95
CA GLN A 597 8.82 14.50 -34.68
C GLN A 597 9.78 13.73 -35.59
N VAL A 598 9.54 12.43 -35.74
CA VAL A 598 10.35 11.57 -36.61
C VAL A 598 10.17 11.97 -38.09
N GLN A 599 8.93 12.19 -38.55
CA GLN A 599 8.66 12.63 -39.92
C GLN A 599 9.35 13.96 -40.26
N LYS A 600 9.32 14.94 -39.34
CA LYS A 600 10.04 16.22 -39.50
C LYS A 600 11.54 16.01 -39.69
N LYS A 601 12.15 15.07 -38.99
CA LYS A 601 13.59 14.74 -39.13
C LYS A 601 13.91 14.20 -40.54
N HIS A 602 13.02 13.38 -41.11
CA HIS A 602 13.18 12.86 -42.48
C HIS A 602 12.92 13.89 -43.57
N LEU A 603 12.09 14.92 -43.31
CA LEU A 603 11.84 16.02 -44.25
C LEU A 603 12.99 17.03 -44.35
N VAL A 604 13.94 17.03 -43.41
CA VAL A 604 15.00 18.06 -43.28
C VAL A 604 16.36 17.63 -43.88
N VAL A 605 16.48 16.42 -44.45
CA VAL A 605 17.72 15.99 -45.13
C VAL A 605 17.78 16.57 -46.56
N PRO A 606 18.73 17.47 -46.91
CA PRO A 606 18.80 18.05 -48.26
C PRO A 606 19.42 17.07 -49.25
N SER A 607 18.81 16.97 -50.43
CA SER A 607 19.40 16.33 -51.60
C SER A 607 20.72 17.02 -51.98
N SER A 608 21.81 16.26 -51.96
CA SER A 608 23.07 16.65 -52.62
C SER A 608 22.83 16.65 -54.14
N GLY A 609 22.46 17.80 -54.70
CA GLY A 609 22.29 17.98 -56.14
C GLY A 609 23.63 17.99 -56.89
N PRO A 610 23.70 17.49 -58.15
CA PRO A 610 24.83 17.79 -59.03
C PRO A 610 24.80 19.27 -59.48
N CYS A 611 26.00 19.82 -59.67
CA CYS A 611 26.31 21.19 -60.09
C CYS A 611 25.57 21.64 -61.38
N PRO A 612 25.19 22.92 -61.55
CA PRO A 612 24.33 23.36 -62.65
C PRO A 612 25.13 23.67 -63.93
N ARG A 613 24.58 23.26 -65.09
CA ARG A 613 24.93 23.83 -66.40
C ARG A 613 23.80 24.72 -66.90
N LYS A 614 24.22 25.87 -67.43
CA LYS A 614 23.48 27.05 -67.90
C LYS A 614 22.42 26.80 -68.98
N GLY A 615 21.47 27.73 -69.03
CA GLY A 615 20.60 28.10 -70.16
C GLY A 615 19.41 28.91 -69.64
N TRP A 616 19.55 30.22 -69.38
CA TRP A 616 19.15 31.32 -70.29
C TRP A 616 17.80 31.09 -70.96
N GLU A 617 16.72 31.68 -70.40
CA GLU A 617 15.82 32.62 -71.10
C GLU A 617 14.73 33.14 -70.13
N GLU A 618 14.43 34.44 -70.28
CA GLU A 618 13.25 35.20 -69.79
C GLU A 618 13.06 35.28 -68.25
N LEU A 619 13.51 36.32 -67.54
CA LEU A 619 13.25 37.76 -67.68
C LEU A 619 11.79 38.11 -68.01
N GLN A 620 11.16 38.74 -67.02
CA GLN A 620 9.96 39.61 -67.09
C GLN A 620 8.59 38.96 -66.84
N SER A 621 8.15 38.99 -65.58
CA SER A 621 7.05 39.90 -65.24
C SER A 621 6.81 40.03 -63.74
N ARG A 622 6.82 41.31 -63.31
CA ARG A 622 6.08 41.92 -62.19
C ARG A 622 6.61 41.70 -60.76
N GLY A 623 7.33 42.73 -60.33
CA GLY A 623 7.62 43.02 -58.93
C GLY A 623 6.52 43.79 -58.19
N HIS A 624 6.59 43.63 -56.87
CA HIS A 624 6.34 44.56 -55.76
C HIS A 624 5.16 45.55 -55.77
N ALA A 625 4.34 45.46 -54.72
CA ALA A 625 4.12 46.56 -53.77
C ALA A 625 3.59 46.06 -52.40
N VAL A 626 4.12 46.61 -51.32
CA VAL A 626 3.74 46.48 -49.90
C VAL A 626 3.13 47.85 -49.50
N PRO A 627 2.15 47.97 -48.56
CA PRO A 627 2.54 48.33 -47.18
C PRO A 627 1.63 47.84 -46.03
N ASN A 628 2.25 47.90 -44.85
CA ASN A 628 1.79 47.73 -43.46
C ASN A 628 0.40 48.24 -43.06
N GLY A 629 -0.19 47.59 -42.05
CA GLY A 629 -1.26 48.13 -41.21
C GLY A 629 -1.44 47.36 -39.90
N VAL A 630 -1.17 48.02 -38.78
CA VAL A 630 -1.29 47.55 -37.39
C VAL A 630 -2.76 47.56 -36.94
N GLY A 631 -3.23 46.53 -36.23
CA GLY A 631 -4.59 46.52 -35.66
C GLY A 631 -4.79 45.47 -34.56
N ARG A 632 -5.16 45.96 -33.36
CA ARG A 632 -5.37 45.27 -32.08
C ARG A 632 -6.21 43.99 -32.10
N ALA A 633 -5.81 43.04 -31.25
CA ALA A 633 -6.62 41.90 -30.81
C ALA A 633 -7.67 42.35 -29.79
N ALA A 634 -8.92 41.94 -30.01
CA ALA A 634 -10.03 42.07 -29.08
C ALA A 634 -10.59 40.66 -28.75
N VAL A 635 -11.06 40.58 -27.51
CA VAL A 635 -11.55 39.44 -26.73
C VAL A 635 -12.75 38.75 -27.42
N VAL A 636 -12.78 37.41 -27.35
CA VAL A 636 -13.94 36.58 -27.72
C VAL A 636 -14.53 36.01 -26.44
N GLU A 637 -15.76 36.42 -26.11
CA GLU A 637 -16.67 35.71 -25.20
C GLU A 637 -17.41 34.60 -25.96
N PRO A 638 -17.82 33.51 -25.29
CA PRO A 638 -18.49 32.37 -25.91
C PRO A 638 -20.02 32.51 -25.88
N ASP A 639 -20.70 31.93 -26.86
CA ASP A 639 -22.16 31.73 -26.87
C ASP A 639 -22.46 30.24 -27.17
N PRO A 640 -23.67 29.71 -26.89
CA PRO A 640 -23.82 28.52 -26.07
C PRO A 640 -24.37 27.32 -26.85
N ASP A 641 -24.09 26.12 -26.34
CA ASP A 641 -24.72 24.87 -26.77
C ASP A 641 -26.20 24.80 -26.33
N PRO A 642 -27.10 24.25 -27.15
CA PRO A 642 -28.27 23.54 -26.68
C PRO A 642 -28.01 22.03 -26.59
N ASP A 643 -28.47 21.52 -25.46
CA ASP A 643 -28.44 20.20 -24.84
C ASP A 643 -29.20 19.10 -25.65
N PRO A 644 -29.45 17.89 -25.12
CA PRO A 644 -28.63 16.68 -25.26
C PRO A 644 -29.40 15.51 -25.91
N GLU A 645 -28.74 14.51 -26.49
CA GLU A 645 -29.22 13.12 -26.41
C GLU A 645 -28.25 12.07 -27.00
N GLN A 646 -28.38 10.85 -26.46
CA GLN A 646 -27.87 9.56 -26.94
C GLN A 646 -26.45 9.11 -26.54
N HIS A 647 -26.43 8.57 -25.32
CA HIS A 647 -25.73 7.33 -24.97
C HIS A 647 -25.51 6.37 -26.15
N THR A 648 -24.27 6.02 -26.43
CA THR A 648 -23.90 4.69 -26.92
C THR A 648 -22.62 4.21 -26.25
N ARG A 649 -22.74 3.03 -25.63
CA ARG A 649 -21.68 2.21 -25.05
C ARG A 649 -20.69 1.80 -26.13
N PHE A 650 -19.39 1.77 -25.83
CA PHE A 650 -18.45 0.69 -26.21
C PHE A 650 -17.21 0.70 -25.31
#